data_AF-A0A2S0NKF3-F1
#
_entry.id   AF-A0A2S0NKF3-F1
#
_cell.length_a   1.000
_cell.length_b   1.000
_cell.length_c   1.000
_cell.angle_alpha   90.00
_cell.angle_beta   90.00
_cell.angle_gamma   90.00
#
_symmetry.space_group_name_H-M   'P 1'
#
loop_
_entity.id
_entity.type
_entity.pdbx_description
1 polymer ?
#
loop_
_entity_poly.entity_id
_entity_poly.type
_entity_poly.pdbx_seq_one_letter_code
_entity_poly.pdbx_strand_id
1 'polypeptide(L)'
;MKKLLSILGTLGLASTSTTMIVSWTMTPRTNDFKITTKDNLIQLIADANALAIKEKSKPSTAYRTLHQAIGQAKGVLDIYLNETENHGVLSETYEVLQTAMNTFEQTNDELAHVTKLKTRTNDANSLLNKHPDKTEAEKNRLKAVINEAEALSKKNPPKNDQGLVDQTLLKLQTAMVSFLNSTNTAADYSKLITAMTEAEKALKDHPKKDPGAKISLNNAIKHAQEVIDKHYTTSDQLLVDQEVTHLKAAIQKFLDAGKEKADTDKLKAIIVDYRNIPQGHRSDQAWLIFQQAIEHAQGVVNGQPTIDRQNIVDQEVEDIQKAKSIFVNSPDQQADLQWLNSNIRMAKTINIMNKKQIDWDVFQSAIVKAENYVKNPPLIDKQDEVDKEAEELWQATYKFLNAGDRKDIRSTIFWKTSIGALSDNKPATIKKCLEEKYTLKADKDYTIGDVKDYNGRFGAELTGINDYLEKTVVTFVLDIDNIRRDIDNIINEKQTTWTTSELQQAIEKKNLDIQNALKVIEVQYDAKLQVRHFKIIANDKYDYSKYKGEINVFQVVDRENQNKTIYLDPKEQIIATTDSSAPMGVKEIINIGWSSNKQAHRMPSTVEKVPNNISPNIRSLESLFQGATNFNQDISNWDTSYITNMSDMFWAAKSFNGDIFNWDTSNVATMRAMFQDANVFNQDISKWNTSKVTNMSIMFENASAFNQKIKTNGNSWNVSNVTTMERMFTGATSFNGDISNWDTSQVTTFEKLFWKARKFNQDISKWNTSKVTNMRNVFDQAEAFNQNIKTNGDSWNVSNVTDMSTMFWGAKAFNQDISNWKVGKVTAYKEFADGANPNWKKEHKPKFK
;
A
#
# COMPACT_ATOMS: atom_id res chain seq x y z
N MET A 1 34.62 46.36 66.78
CA MET A 1 33.66 45.81 65.79
C MET A 1 32.50 45.04 66.41
N LYS A 2 32.66 43.89 67.10
CA LYS A 2 31.51 43.07 67.58
C LYS A 2 30.41 43.84 68.35
N LYS A 3 30.76 44.74 69.29
CA LYS A 3 29.78 45.61 69.99
C LYS A 3 29.13 46.72 69.12
N LEU A 4 29.74 47.08 67.99
CA LEU A 4 29.21 48.06 67.04
C LEU A 4 28.11 47.42 66.19
N LEU A 5 28.34 46.18 65.74
CA LEU A 5 27.41 45.38 64.96
C LEU A 5 26.11 45.05 65.73
N SER A 6 26.18 44.86 67.05
CA SER A 6 24.99 44.61 67.87
C SER A 6 24.05 45.82 68.01
N ILE A 7 24.53 47.05 67.80
CA ILE A 7 23.69 48.27 67.87
C ILE A 7 22.97 48.53 66.55
N LEU A 8 23.58 48.15 65.42
CA LEU A 8 22.95 48.26 64.10
C LEU A 8 21.76 47.29 63.94
N GLY A 9 21.82 46.11 64.56
CA GLY A 9 20.73 45.13 64.53
C GLY A 9 19.41 45.60 65.17
N THR A 10 19.46 46.53 66.13
CA THR A 10 18.27 47.06 66.82
C THR A 10 17.47 48.11 66.03
N LEU A 11 17.93 48.53 64.84
CA LEU A 11 17.29 49.59 64.04
C LEU A 11 16.48 49.08 62.83
N GLY A 12 16.28 47.78 62.69
CA GLY A 12 15.28 47.21 61.77
C GLY A 12 15.56 47.34 60.26
N LEU A 13 16.77 47.74 59.86
CA LEU A 13 17.17 47.86 58.46
C LEU A 13 17.87 46.58 57.97
N ALA A 14 17.11 45.70 57.32
CA ALA A 14 17.65 44.52 56.64
C ALA A 14 16.83 44.17 55.38
N SER A 15 17.53 43.88 54.28
CA SER A 15 17.00 43.05 53.19
C SER A 15 18.06 42.04 52.76
N THR A 16 17.60 40.86 52.36
CA THR A 16 18.36 39.60 52.38
C THR A 16 19.18 39.33 51.13
N SER A 17 20.41 38.79 51.31
CA SER A 17 20.90 37.68 50.49
C SER A 17 21.98 36.85 51.20
N THR A 18 21.79 35.51 51.17
CA THR A 18 22.78 34.44 51.40
C THR A 18 23.82 34.57 52.52
N THR A 19 23.55 33.90 53.65
CA THR A 19 24.52 33.58 54.71
C THR A 19 25.57 32.57 54.23
N MET A 20 26.85 32.92 54.21
CA MET A 20 27.94 31.93 54.11
C MET A 20 28.27 31.36 55.50
N ILE A 21 28.25 30.02 55.61
CA ILE A 21 28.76 29.31 56.79
C ILE A 21 30.27 29.13 56.63
N VAL A 22 31.06 29.94 57.34
CA VAL A 22 32.53 29.78 57.36
C VAL A 22 32.90 28.76 58.44
N SER A 23 33.08 27.50 58.04
CA SER A 23 33.53 26.42 58.90
C SER A 23 35.03 26.52 59.20
N TRP A 24 35.39 27.11 60.36
CA TRP A 24 36.77 27.14 60.84
C TRP A 24 37.22 25.79 61.43
N THR A 25 37.57 24.83 60.57
CA THR A 25 38.34 23.64 60.96
C THR A 25 39.82 24.00 61.06
N MET A 26 40.31 24.25 62.28
CA MET A 26 41.75 24.43 62.51
C MET A 26 42.50 23.11 62.38
N THR A 27 43.28 22.95 61.31
CA THR A 27 44.28 21.89 61.19
C THR A 27 45.54 22.23 62.02
N PRO A 28 46.21 21.24 62.65
CA PRO A 28 47.48 21.48 63.35
C PRO A 28 48.61 21.86 62.38
N ARG A 29 49.51 22.75 62.81
CA ARG A 29 50.75 23.03 62.07
C ARG A 29 51.72 21.85 62.16
N THR A 30 51.88 21.10 61.08
CA THR A 30 53.07 20.29 60.80
C THR A 30 54.05 21.11 59.98
N ASN A 31 55.29 21.27 60.45
CA ASN A 31 56.31 22.10 59.81
C ASN A 31 56.98 21.39 58.62
N ASP A 32 56.28 21.31 57.48
CA ASP A 32 56.86 20.88 56.19
C ASP A 32 56.27 21.68 55.01
N PHE A 33 56.12 23.00 55.19
CA PHE A 33 55.83 23.90 54.08
C PHE A 33 57.06 24.07 53.17
N LYS A 34 57.05 23.40 52.01
CA LYS A 34 57.74 23.94 50.84
C LYS A 34 57.21 25.35 50.62
N ILE A 35 58.08 26.35 50.65
CA ILE A 35 57.70 27.73 50.34
C ILE A 35 57.35 27.79 48.85
N THR A 36 56.09 28.11 48.54
CA THR A 36 55.62 28.33 47.16
C THR A 36 56.17 29.67 46.67
N THR A 37 57.38 29.65 46.12
CA THR A 37 58.05 30.82 45.56
C THR A 37 57.39 31.29 44.25
N LYS A 38 57.73 32.51 43.84
CA LYS A 38 57.33 33.07 42.54
C LYS A 38 57.72 32.14 41.38
N ASP A 39 58.93 31.56 41.44
CA ASP A 39 59.47 30.66 40.42
C ASP A 39 58.71 29.33 40.31
N ASN A 40 58.24 28.78 41.44
CA ASN A 40 57.41 27.57 41.42
C ASN A 40 56.10 27.81 40.65
N LEU A 41 55.47 28.98 40.86
CA LEU A 41 54.25 29.35 40.14
C LEU A 41 54.52 29.64 38.65
N ILE A 42 55.67 30.24 38.31
CA ILE A 42 56.13 30.41 36.91
C ILE A 42 56.24 29.06 36.20
N GLN A 43 56.90 28.07 36.82
CA GLN A 43 57.07 26.75 36.22
C GLN A 43 55.71 26.05 36.04
N LEU A 44 54.86 26.08 37.07
CA LEU A 44 53.52 25.48 36.99
C LEU A 44 52.67 26.13 35.88
N ILE A 45 52.78 27.44 35.69
CA ILE A 45 52.15 28.15 34.56
C ILE A 45 52.70 27.65 33.22
N ALA A 46 54.00 27.45 33.07
CA ALA A 46 54.58 26.93 31.83
C ALA A 46 54.07 25.51 31.52
N ASP A 47 54.08 24.63 32.51
CA ASP A 47 53.62 23.25 32.41
C ASP A 47 52.12 23.19 32.04
N ALA A 48 51.29 24.06 32.64
CA ALA A 48 49.87 24.20 32.32
C ALA A 48 49.60 24.58 30.86
N ASN A 49 50.43 25.46 30.27
CA ASN A 49 50.28 25.86 28.87
C ASN A 49 50.78 24.75 27.92
N ALA A 50 51.85 24.02 28.28
CA ALA A 50 52.31 22.87 27.52
C ALA A 50 51.27 21.73 27.50
N LEU A 51 50.66 21.44 28.64
CA LEU A 51 49.55 20.50 28.83
C LEU A 51 48.37 20.84 27.91
N ALA A 52 47.93 22.11 27.88
CA ALA A 52 46.84 22.56 27.02
C ALA A 52 47.15 22.42 25.51
N ILE A 53 48.40 22.59 25.09
CA ILE A 53 48.83 22.43 23.68
C ILE A 53 48.89 20.94 23.28
N LYS A 54 49.18 20.05 24.23
CA LYS A 54 49.34 18.60 24.03
C LYS A 54 48.00 17.87 23.91
N GLU A 55 47.09 18.04 24.87
CA GLU A 55 45.87 17.21 25.01
C GLU A 55 44.66 17.75 24.23
N LYS A 56 44.79 17.84 22.89
CA LYS A 56 43.79 18.45 21.98
C LYS A 56 42.43 17.74 21.91
N SER A 57 42.28 16.66 22.65
CA SER A 57 41.08 15.83 22.79
C SER A 57 40.19 16.22 23.97
N LYS A 58 40.65 17.08 24.90
CA LYS A 58 39.83 17.49 26.07
C LYS A 58 38.61 18.34 25.66
N PRO A 59 37.47 18.22 26.35
CA PRO A 59 36.28 19.01 26.05
C PRO A 59 36.50 20.52 26.27
N SER A 60 35.78 21.34 25.53
CA SER A 60 35.96 22.81 25.50
C SER A 60 35.72 23.51 26.85
N THR A 61 34.94 22.89 27.76
CA THR A 61 34.75 23.34 29.14
C THR A 61 36.01 23.21 29.97
N ALA A 62 36.70 22.07 29.91
CA ALA A 62 37.97 21.86 30.61
C ALA A 62 39.05 22.83 30.11
N TYR A 63 39.12 23.04 28.79
CA TYR A 63 39.98 24.05 28.19
C TYR A 63 39.71 25.46 28.73
N ARG A 64 38.44 25.88 28.82
CA ARG A 64 38.06 27.18 29.41
C ARG A 64 38.50 27.28 30.87
N THR A 65 38.25 26.26 31.69
CA THR A 65 38.64 26.24 33.10
C THR A 65 40.17 26.29 33.29
N LEU A 66 40.93 25.51 32.52
CA LEU A 66 42.40 25.53 32.60
C LEU A 66 42.96 26.90 32.15
N HIS A 67 42.50 27.45 31.02
CA HIS A 67 42.96 28.77 30.57
C HIS A 67 42.53 29.91 31.51
N GLN A 68 41.38 29.81 32.17
CA GLN A 68 40.98 30.74 33.23
C GLN A 68 41.91 30.68 34.45
N ALA A 69 42.24 29.48 34.94
CA ALA A 69 43.17 29.31 36.06
C ALA A 69 44.60 29.76 35.70
N ILE A 70 45.06 29.49 34.47
CA ILE A 70 46.33 30.01 33.93
C ILE A 70 46.32 31.55 33.91
N GLY A 71 45.21 32.17 33.50
CA GLY A 71 45.05 33.62 33.49
C GLY A 71 45.08 34.23 34.89
N GLN A 72 44.36 33.63 35.84
CA GLN A 72 44.38 34.01 37.26
C GLN A 72 45.79 33.89 37.86
N ALA A 73 46.49 32.79 37.59
CA ALA A 73 47.84 32.56 38.08
C ALA A 73 48.86 33.56 37.54
N LYS A 74 48.79 33.90 36.25
CA LYS A 74 49.60 34.98 35.66
C LYS A 74 49.28 36.34 36.30
N GLY A 75 47.99 36.68 36.44
CA GLY A 75 47.58 37.95 37.05
C GLY A 75 48.04 38.13 38.51
N VAL A 76 48.06 37.07 39.32
CA VAL A 76 48.61 37.12 40.69
C VAL A 76 50.14 37.29 40.68
N LEU A 77 50.82 36.60 39.76
CA LEU A 77 52.29 36.69 39.60
C LEU A 77 52.74 38.12 39.26
N ASP A 78 51.97 38.81 38.43
CA ASP A 78 52.24 40.18 37.96
C ASP A 78 52.11 41.24 39.05
N ILE A 79 51.29 41.00 40.09
CA ILE A 79 51.00 41.96 41.18
C ILE A 79 51.85 41.67 42.45
N TYR A 80 52.45 40.48 42.57
CA TYR A 80 53.20 40.08 43.76
C TYR A 80 54.57 40.78 43.86
N LEU A 81 54.64 41.80 44.72
CA LEU A 81 55.75 42.77 44.82
C LEU A 81 56.60 42.70 46.11
N ASN A 82 56.14 42.11 47.22
CA ASN A 82 56.97 41.93 48.42
C ASN A 82 56.44 40.81 49.33
N GLU A 83 57.32 40.10 50.05
CA GLU A 83 56.98 38.84 50.73
C GLU A 83 56.33 38.98 52.12
N THR A 84 56.37 40.17 52.73
CA THR A 84 56.09 40.34 54.17
C THR A 84 54.63 40.60 54.57
N GLU A 85 53.70 40.77 53.62
CA GLU A 85 52.30 41.14 53.94
C GLU A 85 51.22 40.22 53.34
N ASN A 86 51.55 39.29 52.43
CA ASN A 86 50.56 38.45 51.73
C ASN A 86 50.87 36.94 51.80
N HIS A 87 51.22 36.44 52.99
CA HIS A 87 51.42 35.01 53.26
C HIS A 87 50.12 34.19 53.06
N GLY A 88 49.92 33.70 51.83
CA GLY A 88 48.85 32.79 51.45
C GLY A 88 48.58 32.80 49.95
N VAL A 89 48.54 33.99 49.34
CA VAL A 89 48.01 34.21 47.98
C VAL A 89 48.75 33.41 46.90
N LEU A 90 50.08 33.31 46.96
CA LEU A 90 50.84 32.46 46.02
C LEU A 90 50.53 30.97 46.19
N SER A 91 50.31 30.49 47.41
CA SER A 91 49.99 29.06 47.66
C SER A 91 48.57 28.74 47.22
N GLU A 92 47.59 29.59 47.57
CA GLU A 92 46.20 29.45 47.13
C GLU A 92 46.10 29.47 45.60
N THR A 93 46.83 30.37 44.94
CA THR A 93 46.84 30.47 43.48
C THR A 93 47.56 29.29 42.81
N TYR A 94 48.65 28.80 43.40
CA TYR A 94 49.34 27.59 42.97
C TYR A 94 48.43 26.36 43.12
N GLU A 95 47.72 26.24 44.24
CA GLU A 95 46.76 25.16 44.47
C GLU A 95 45.56 25.23 43.52
N VAL A 96 45.04 26.43 43.20
CA VAL A 96 43.99 26.63 42.19
C VAL A 96 44.47 26.22 40.80
N LEU A 97 45.66 26.65 40.37
CA LEU A 97 46.22 26.27 39.07
C LEU A 97 46.54 24.77 39.00
N GLN A 98 47.20 24.22 40.02
CA GLN A 98 47.50 22.79 40.10
C GLN A 98 46.22 21.97 40.10
N THR A 99 45.17 22.41 40.81
CA THR A 99 43.85 21.76 40.80
C THR A 99 43.20 21.84 39.42
N ALA A 100 43.31 22.97 38.71
CA ALA A 100 42.80 23.11 37.34
C ALA A 100 43.57 22.23 36.34
N MET A 101 44.91 22.12 36.46
CA MET A 101 45.73 21.20 35.67
C MET A 101 45.34 19.74 35.94
N ASN A 102 45.32 19.33 37.21
CA ASN A 102 44.95 17.97 37.61
C ASN A 102 43.53 17.64 37.13
N THR A 103 42.59 18.59 37.20
CA THR A 103 41.22 18.45 36.70
C THR A 103 41.18 18.32 35.18
N PHE A 104 42.01 19.08 34.45
CA PHE A 104 42.12 18.99 32.99
C PHE A 104 42.73 17.65 32.53
N GLU A 105 43.77 17.16 33.21
CA GLU A 105 44.36 15.83 32.96
C GLU A 105 43.36 14.70 33.25
N GLN A 106 42.68 14.76 34.40
CA GLN A 106 41.67 13.77 34.83
C GLN A 106 40.33 13.89 34.10
N THR A 107 40.08 14.98 33.38
CA THR A 107 38.91 15.07 32.50
C THR A 107 39.11 14.10 31.35
N ASN A 108 38.16 13.18 31.17
CA ASN A 108 38.19 12.26 30.03
C ASN A 108 38.15 13.02 28.70
N ASP A 109 38.90 12.50 27.74
CA ASP A 109 38.89 12.94 26.35
C ASP A 109 37.47 12.87 25.77
N GLU A 110 37.09 13.91 25.01
CA GLU A 110 35.88 13.88 24.22
C GLU A 110 36.10 12.92 23.04
N LEU A 111 35.15 12.04 22.75
CA LEU A 111 35.29 10.99 21.74
C LEU A 111 34.59 11.35 20.42
N ALA A 112 35.12 10.88 19.30
CA ALA A 112 34.53 11.06 17.98
C ALA A 112 33.25 10.20 17.78
N HIS A 113 32.30 10.73 17.00
CA HIS A 113 30.95 10.20 16.81
C HIS A 113 30.88 9.03 15.81
N VAL A 114 31.55 7.91 16.13
CA VAL A 114 31.64 6.70 15.28
C VAL A 114 30.32 5.95 15.03
N THR A 115 29.17 6.42 15.52
CA THR A 115 27.88 5.71 15.39
C THR A 115 27.42 5.59 13.94
N LYS A 116 27.49 6.66 13.13
CA LYS A 116 27.15 6.62 11.69
C LYS A 116 28.02 5.58 10.95
N LEU A 117 29.33 5.57 11.23
CA LEU A 117 30.30 4.63 10.67
C LEU A 117 30.00 3.17 11.03
N LYS A 118 29.70 2.89 12.31
CA LYS A 118 29.33 1.55 12.79
C LYS A 118 28.08 1.02 12.09
N THR A 119 27.03 1.84 11.93
CA THR A 119 25.83 1.46 11.18
C THR A 119 26.14 1.15 9.72
N ARG A 120 26.86 2.04 9.03
CA ARG A 120 27.21 1.86 7.60
C ARG A 120 28.05 0.61 7.35
N THR A 121 28.92 0.26 8.29
CA THR A 121 29.75 -0.95 8.24
C THR A 121 28.91 -2.23 8.26
N ASN A 122 27.78 -2.22 9.00
CA ASN A 122 26.83 -3.34 8.99
C ASN A 122 26.03 -3.41 7.67
N ASP A 123 25.63 -2.26 7.11
CA ASP A 123 24.98 -2.21 5.79
C ASP A 123 25.90 -2.77 4.69
N ALA A 124 27.17 -2.37 4.69
CA ALA A 124 28.19 -2.84 3.76
C ALA A 124 28.44 -4.35 3.86
N ASN A 125 28.55 -4.88 5.09
CA ASN A 125 28.62 -6.33 5.33
C ASN A 125 27.34 -7.05 4.84
N SER A 126 26.17 -6.42 4.91
CA SER A 126 24.93 -6.99 4.36
C SER A 126 24.88 -7.00 2.83
N LEU A 127 25.53 -6.05 2.14
CA LEU A 127 25.55 -6.00 0.66
C LEU A 127 26.26 -7.21 0.04
N LEU A 128 27.40 -7.62 0.62
CA LEU A 128 28.22 -8.74 0.12
C LEU A 128 27.43 -10.06 0.01
N ASN A 129 26.43 -10.25 0.86
CA ASN A 129 25.57 -11.44 0.89
C ASN A 129 24.30 -11.32 0.01
N LYS A 130 23.94 -10.12 -0.42
CA LYS A 130 22.70 -9.84 -1.19
C LYS A 130 22.90 -9.82 -2.70
N HIS A 131 24.12 -9.56 -3.16
CA HIS A 131 24.48 -9.41 -4.58
C HIS A 131 25.52 -10.48 -4.99
N PRO A 132 25.08 -11.75 -5.15
CA PRO A 132 25.97 -12.87 -5.49
C PRO A 132 26.58 -12.75 -6.89
N ASP A 133 25.90 -12.02 -7.79
CA ASP A 133 26.25 -11.68 -9.18
C ASP A 133 27.56 -10.88 -9.32
N LYS A 134 27.94 -10.09 -8.31
CA LYS A 134 29.15 -9.26 -8.34
C LYS A 134 30.41 -10.10 -8.32
N THR A 135 31.47 -9.63 -8.99
CA THR A 135 32.75 -10.35 -9.09
C THR A 135 33.48 -10.38 -7.75
N GLU A 136 34.37 -11.35 -7.59
CA GLU A 136 35.15 -11.47 -6.35
C GLU A 136 36.16 -10.33 -6.16
N ALA A 137 36.57 -9.65 -7.25
CA ALA A 137 37.38 -8.44 -7.19
C ALA A 137 36.61 -7.28 -6.53
N GLU A 138 35.37 -7.03 -6.96
CA GLU A 138 34.50 -5.99 -6.40
C GLU A 138 34.14 -6.30 -4.93
N LYS A 139 33.80 -7.57 -4.64
CA LYS A 139 33.56 -8.04 -3.26
C LYS A 139 34.79 -7.81 -2.37
N ASN A 140 36.00 -8.10 -2.84
CA ASN A 140 37.23 -7.90 -2.07
C ASN A 140 37.59 -6.41 -1.88
N ARG A 141 37.31 -5.53 -2.85
CA ARG A 141 37.45 -4.07 -2.66
C ARG A 141 36.54 -3.56 -1.54
N LEU A 142 35.27 -3.96 -1.51
CA LEU A 142 34.34 -3.56 -0.46
C LEU A 142 34.75 -4.11 0.91
N LYS A 143 35.16 -5.40 1.00
CA LYS A 143 35.71 -6.00 2.24
C LYS A 143 36.89 -5.21 2.82
N ALA A 144 37.78 -4.67 1.98
CA ALA A 144 38.94 -3.90 2.45
C ALA A 144 38.53 -2.63 3.20
N VAL A 145 37.57 -1.87 2.67
CA VAL A 145 37.07 -0.62 3.29
C VAL A 145 36.21 -0.91 4.53
N ILE A 146 35.48 -2.04 4.55
CA ILE A 146 34.79 -2.55 5.75
C ILE A 146 35.79 -2.81 6.88
N ASN A 147 36.89 -3.52 6.61
CA ASN A 147 37.90 -3.85 7.63
C ASN A 147 38.56 -2.58 8.22
N GLU A 148 38.80 -1.57 7.38
CA GLU A 148 39.31 -0.25 7.78
C GLU A 148 38.32 0.49 8.70
N ALA A 149 37.04 0.55 8.31
CA ALA A 149 35.97 1.14 9.10
C ALA A 149 35.75 0.43 10.44
N GLU A 150 35.82 -0.91 10.47
CA GLU A 150 35.77 -1.69 11.71
C GLU A 150 36.97 -1.41 12.61
N ALA A 151 38.18 -1.36 12.06
CA ALA A 151 39.41 -1.13 12.83
C ALA A 151 39.46 0.26 13.47
N LEU A 152 38.95 1.29 12.80
CA LEU A 152 38.77 2.63 13.37
C LEU A 152 37.66 2.64 14.43
N SER A 153 36.50 2.07 14.10
CA SER A 153 35.31 2.01 14.97
C SER A 153 35.54 1.30 16.31
N LYS A 154 36.44 0.31 16.35
CA LYS A 154 36.80 -0.47 17.54
C LYS A 154 37.78 0.26 18.48
N LYS A 155 38.49 1.29 18.00
CA LYS A 155 39.47 2.05 18.79
C LYS A 155 38.87 3.16 19.66
N ASN A 156 37.60 3.52 19.45
CA ASN A 156 36.95 4.69 20.06
C ASN A 156 37.84 5.96 19.96
N PRO A 157 38.13 6.44 18.73
CA PRO A 157 39.03 7.56 18.50
C PRO A 157 38.60 8.85 19.24
N PRO A 158 39.56 9.69 19.70
CA PRO A 158 39.28 10.97 20.32
C PRO A 158 38.74 11.99 19.31
N LYS A 159 38.10 13.06 19.78
CA LYS A 159 37.38 14.04 18.96
C LYS A 159 38.24 14.77 17.93
N ASN A 160 39.55 14.92 18.15
CA ASN A 160 40.47 15.46 17.13
C ASN A 160 40.55 14.57 15.86
N ASP A 161 40.21 13.29 15.96
CA ASP A 161 40.19 12.35 14.84
C ASP A 161 38.78 12.26 14.19
N GLN A 162 37.84 13.14 14.55
CA GLN A 162 36.49 13.17 13.95
C GLN A 162 36.54 13.26 12.41
N GLY A 163 37.41 14.12 11.86
CA GLY A 163 37.61 14.22 10.41
C GLY A 163 38.10 12.92 9.75
N LEU A 164 38.84 12.07 10.47
CA LEU A 164 39.24 10.74 9.99
C LEU A 164 38.05 9.76 10.02
N VAL A 165 37.17 9.85 11.01
CA VAL A 165 35.91 9.09 11.08
C VAL A 165 35.00 9.44 9.91
N ASP A 166 34.86 10.74 9.60
CA ASP A 166 33.98 11.21 8.53
C ASP A 166 34.53 10.93 7.12
N GLN A 167 35.86 11.05 6.93
CA GLN A 167 36.52 10.58 5.71
C GLN A 167 36.34 9.07 5.51
N THR A 168 36.46 8.27 6.57
CA THR A 168 36.25 6.82 6.50
C THR A 168 34.79 6.46 6.21
N LEU A 169 33.83 7.22 6.76
CA LEU A 169 32.40 7.07 6.45
C LEU A 169 32.11 7.36 4.97
N LEU A 170 32.63 8.48 4.44
CA LEU A 170 32.48 8.82 3.02
C LEU A 170 33.13 7.76 2.11
N LYS A 171 34.35 7.31 2.43
CA LYS A 171 35.07 6.26 1.70
C LYS A 171 34.26 4.97 1.61
N LEU A 172 33.65 4.55 2.72
CA LEU A 172 32.77 3.39 2.80
C LEU A 172 31.46 3.60 2.02
N GLN A 173 30.84 4.78 2.15
CA GLN A 173 29.62 5.16 1.42
C GLN A 173 29.83 5.16 -0.11
N THR A 174 31.00 5.63 -0.58
CA THR A 174 31.39 5.54 -1.99
C THR A 174 31.61 4.10 -2.41
N ALA A 175 32.40 3.32 -1.67
CA ALA A 175 32.67 1.91 -1.99
C ALA A 175 31.40 1.05 -2.12
N MET A 176 30.38 1.30 -1.29
CA MET A 176 29.08 0.63 -1.37
C MET A 176 28.30 0.96 -2.65
N VAL A 177 28.27 2.23 -3.07
CA VAL A 177 27.57 2.64 -4.31
C VAL A 177 28.34 2.19 -5.54
N SER A 178 29.68 2.27 -5.52
CA SER A 178 30.54 1.74 -6.57
C SER A 178 30.40 0.22 -6.74
N PHE A 179 30.30 -0.53 -5.65
CA PHE A 179 30.00 -1.98 -5.68
C PHE A 179 28.65 -2.28 -6.37
N LEU A 180 27.64 -1.45 -6.15
CA LEU A 180 26.32 -1.59 -6.80
C LEU A 180 26.36 -1.19 -8.29
N ASN A 181 27.08 -0.12 -8.65
CA ASN A 181 27.05 0.54 -9.97
C ASN A 181 28.23 0.21 -10.92
N SER A 182 29.05 -0.78 -10.58
CA SER A 182 30.33 -1.08 -11.25
C SER A 182 30.23 -1.62 -12.68
N THR A 183 31.17 -1.17 -13.54
CA THR A 183 31.51 -1.78 -14.84
C THR A 183 33.03 -1.67 -15.08
N ASN A 184 33.62 -2.64 -15.80
CA ASN A 184 35.08 -2.82 -15.87
C ASN A 184 35.78 -1.85 -16.84
N THR A 185 36.11 -0.64 -16.40
CA THR A 185 36.88 0.36 -17.18
C THR A 185 37.86 1.13 -16.28
N ALA A 186 39.05 1.51 -16.77
CA ALA A 186 40.13 2.12 -15.95
C ALA A 186 39.90 3.61 -15.59
N ALA A 187 40.53 4.08 -14.50
CA ALA A 187 40.53 5.49 -14.06
C ALA A 187 41.59 6.37 -14.75
N ASP A 188 41.39 7.69 -14.70
CA ASP A 188 42.35 8.72 -15.12
C ASP A 188 43.21 9.23 -13.94
N TYR A 189 44.52 9.35 -14.15
CA TYR A 189 45.54 9.76 -13.17
C TYR A 189 46.28 11.06 -13.54
N SER A 190 45.95 11.67 -14.69
CA SER A 190 46.69 12.78 -15.31
C SER A 190 47.02 13.95 -14.35
N LYS A 191 46.06 14.33 -13.49
CA LYS A 191 46.21 15.42 -12.52
C LYS A 191 47.18 15.11 -11.37
N LEU A 192 47.23 13.85 -10.92
CA LEU A 192 48.07 13.44 -9.78
C LEU A 192 49.55 13.45 -10.17
N ILE A 193 49.85 12.90 -11.35
CA ILE A 193 51.18 12.94 -11.98
C ILE A 193 51.68 14.39 -12.09
N THR A 194 50.80 15.32 -12.49
CA THR A 194 51.12 16.75 -12.60
C THR A 194 51.50 17.38 -11.25
N ALA A 195 50.75 17.09 -10.17
CA ALA A 195 51.01 17.65 -8.84
C ALA A 195 52.32 17.13 -8.22
N MET A 196 52.75 15.91 -8.53
CA MET A 196 54.04 15.37 -8.09
C MET A 196 55.21 16.18 -8.67
N THR A 197 55.16 16.54 -9.95
CA THR A 197 56.19 17.37 -10.60
C THR A 197 56.31 18.77 -9.97
N GLU A 198 55.23 19.35 -9.48
CA GLU A 198 55.26 20.65 -8.76
C GLU A 198 55.99 20.55 -7.42
N ALA A 199 55.75 19.47 -6.66
CA ALA A 199 56.34 19.26 -5.34
C ALA A 199 57.86 18.99 -5.38
N GLU A 200 58.32 18.19 -6.36
CA GLU A 200 59.75 17.93 -6.59
C GLU A 200 60.53 19.21 -6.91
N LYS A 201 59.91 20.13 -7.68
CA LYS A 201 60.51 21.42 -8.01
C LYS A 201 60.72 22.30 -6.76
N ALA A 202 59.73 22.38 -5.87
CA ALA A 202 59.80 23.23 -4.68
C ALA A 202 60.98 22.87 -3.75
N LEU A 203 61.29 21.57 -3.62
CA LEU A 203 62.45 21.09 -2.85
C LEU A 203 63.80 21.55 -3.43
N LYS A 204 63.88 21.67 -4.76
CA LYS A 204 65.09 22.07 -5.50
C LYS A 204 65.37 23.58 -5.38
N ASP A 205 64.32 24.40 -5.44
CA ASP A 205 64.45 25.86 -5.53
C ASP A 205 64.75 26.54 -4.17
N HIS A 206 64.53 25.86 -3.03
CA HIS A 206 64.79 26.39 -1.68
C HIS A 206 65.80 25.55 -0.84
N PRO A 207 67.06 25.37 -1.30
CA PRO A 207 68.02 24.44 -0.69
C PRO A 207 68.46 24.79 0.74
N LYS A 208 68.28 26.04 1.19
CA LYS A 208 68.67 26.51 2.55
C LYS A 208 67.55 26.44 3.60
N LYS A 209 66.37 25.91 3.27
CA LYS A 209 65.27 25.69 4.23
C LYS A 209 65.62 24.64 5.30
N ASP A 210 64.88 24.69 6.42
CA ASP A 210 64.99 23.75 7.53
C ASP A 210 64.92 22.27 7.09
N PRO A 211 65.75 21.36 7.66
CA PRO A 211 65.74 19.94 7.31
C PRO A 211 64.41 19.21 7.56
N GLY A 212 63.71 19.49 8.66
CA GLY A 212 62.43 18.85 8.99
C GLY A 212 61.31 19.26 8.02
N ALA A 213 61.33 20.52 7.58
CA ALA A 213 60.43 21.02 6.55
C ALA A 213 60.66 20.31 5.19
N LYS A 214 61.92 19.99 4.83
CA LYS A 214 62.24 19.22 3.61
C LYS A 214 61.79 17.75 3.70
N ILE A 215 62.03 17.09 4.83
CA ILE A 215 61.65 15.68 5.05
C ILE A 215 60.13 15.49 4.89
N SER A 216 59.35 16.42 5.46
CA SER A 216 57.89 16.39 5.43
C SER A 216 57.30 16.39 4.01
N LEU A 217 57.87 17.18 3.10
CA LEU A 217 57.39 17.27 1.71
C LEU A 217 57.77 16.04 0.86
N ASN A 218 58.94 15.43 1.09
CA ASN A 218 59.35 14.20 0.39
C ASN A 218 58.41 13.01 0.68
N ASN A 219 57.95 12.87 1.93
CA ASN A 219 57.06 11.77 2.32
C ASN A 219 55.69 11.85 1.62
N ALA A 220 55.19 13.05 1.33
CA ALA A 220 53.93 13.25 0.60
C ALA A 220 54.06 12.82 -0.88
N ILE A 221 55.17 13.15 -1.53
CA ILE A 221 55.42 12.76 -2.94
C ILE A 221 55.42 11.23 -3.09
N LYS A 222 56.02 10.51 -2.14
CA LYS A 222 56.04 9.04 -2.14
C LYS A 222 54.63 8.44 -2.10
N HIS A 223 53.73 8.98 -1.28
CA HIS A 223 52.39 8.41 -1.12
C HIS A 223 51.53 8.55 -2.37
N ALA A 224 51.68 9.66 -3.11
CA ALA A 224 51.00 9.87 -4.39
C ALA A 224 51.37 8.80 -5.44
N GLN A 225 52.63 8.32 -5.48
CA GLN A 225 53.01 7.22 -6.36
C GLN A 225 52.31 5.90 -5.96
N GLU A 226 52.24 5.60 -4.66
CA GLU A 226 51.57 4.41 -4.12
C GLU A 226 50.05 4.38 -4.42
N VAL A 227 49.46 5.49 -4.90
CA VAL A 227 48.06 5.57 -5.37
C VAL A 227 47.93 5.24 -6.86
N ILE A 228 48.92 5.60 -7.69
CA ILE A 228 48.95 5.33 -9.14
C ILE A 228 49.10 3.82 -9.41
N ASP A 229 49.97 3.15 -8.65
CA ASP A 229 50.34 1.75 -8.83
C ASP A 229 49.20 0.74 -8.52
N LYS A 230 48.01 1.21 -8.11
CA LYS A 230 46.87 0.39 -7.69
C LYS A 230 45.83 0.12 -8.78
N HIS A 231 45.96 0.73 -9.97
CA HIS A 231 45.13 0.45 -11.15
C HIS A 231 43.60 0.43 -10.90
N TYR A 232 43.13 1.45 -10.18
CA TYR A 232 41.72 1.74 -9.97
C TYR A 232 40.91 1.93 -11.27
N THR A 233 39.59 1.76 -11.16
CA THR A 233 38.59 1.81 -12.25
C THR A 233 37.76 3.10 -12.20
N THR A 234 36.95 3.37 -13.23
CA THR A 234 36.05 4.53 -13.30
C THR A 234 35.14 4.66 -12.07
N SER A 235 34.73 3.53 -11.48
CA SER A 235 33.95 3.48 -10.23
C SER A 235 34.71 3.97 -8.98
N ASP A 236 36.02 4.20 -9.07
CA ASP A 236 36.90 4.61 -7.97
C ASP A 236 37.48 6.04 -8.17
N GLN A 237 37.17 6.71 -9.28
CA GLN A 237 37.82 7.95 -9.74
C GLN A 237 37.91 9.07 -8.68
N LEU A 238 36.94 9.14 -7.77
CA LEU A 238 36.89 10.11 -6.67
C LEU A 238 38.10 9.98 -5.71
N LEU A 239 38.62 8.77 -5.51
CA LEU A 239 39.78 8.51 -4.66
C LEU A 239 41.08 9.06 -5.28
N VAL A 240 41.18 9.05 -6.61
CA VAL A 240 42.35 9.57 -7.34
C VAL A 240 42.39 11.10 -7.31
N ASP A 241 41.23 11.77 -7.44
CA ASP A 241 41.12 13.23 -7.34
C ASP A 241 41.45 13.77 -5.92
N GLN A 242 41.22 12.99 -4.86
CA GLN A 242 41.49 13.41 -3.47
C GLN A 242 42.99 13.59 -3.18
N GLU A 243 43.84 12.66 -3.61
CA GLU A 243 45.28 12.69 -3.29
C GLU A 243 46.01 13.90 -3.91
N VAL A 244 45.52 14.39 -5.06
CA VAL A 244 46.00 15.63 -5.70
C VAL A 244 45.91 16.84 -4.76
N THR A 245 44.93 16.85 -3.85
CA THR A 245 44.65 17.95 -2.92
C THR A 245 45.62 17.91 -1.74
N HIS A 246 45.89 16.72 -1.18
CA HIS A 246 46.81 16.54 -0.06
C HIS A 246 48.24 17.00 -0.39
N LEU A 247 48.74 16.62 -1.57
CA LEU A 247 50.11 16.91 -1.98
C LEU A 247 50.38 18.42 -2.11
N LYS A 248 49.42 19.20 -2.65
CA LYS A 248 49.56 20.66 -2.78
C LYS A 248 49.60 21.38 -1.42
N ALA A 249 48.89 20.88 -0.41
CA ALA A 249 48.91 21.46 0.93
C ALA A 249 50.26 21.28 1.67
N ALA A 250 51.02 20.22 1.33
CA ALA A 250 52.35 19.99 1.89
C ALA A 250 53.39 21.01 1.36
N ILE A 251 53.27 21.43 0.09
CA ILE A 251 54.19 22.39 -0.54
C ILE A 251 54.17 23.73 0.19
N GLN A 252 52.99 24.27 0.49
CA GLN A 252 52.87 25.62 1.06
C GLN A 252 53.54 25.75 2.44
N LYS A 253 53.39 24.74 3.31
CA LYS A 253 53.97 24.74 4.67
C LYS A 253 55.51 24.79 4.69
N PHE A 254 56.17 24.52 3.57
CA PHE A 254 57.62 24.58 3.44
C PHE A 254 58.16 26.03 3.49
N LEU A 255 57.35 27.04 3.14
CA LEU A 255 57.86 28.34 2.69
C LEU A 255 58.11 29.40 3.79
N ASP A 256 57.58 29.27 5.00
CA ASP A 256 57.49 30.41 5.96
C ASP A 256 58.19 30.19 7.33
N ALA A 257 59.28 30.91 7.70
CA ALA A 257 59.93 30.80 9.05
C ALA A 257 60.99 31.89 9.46
N GLY A 258 60.87 32.51 10.67
CA GLY A 258 61.96 33.01 11.57
C GLY A 258 62.29 34.54 11.70
N LYS A 259 62.29 35.12 12.94
CA LYS A 259 62.93 36.38 13.51
C LYS A 259 62.27 36.85 14.87
N GLU A 260 62.80 37.82 15.67
CA GLU A 260 62.36 38.21 17.07
C GLU A 260 61.99 39.74 17.30
N LYS A 261 61.05 40.09 18.22
CA LYS A 261 60.28 41.40 18.48
C LYS A 261 61.05 42.44 19.37
N ALA A 262 60.76 43.75 19.70
CA ALA A 262 59.82 44.91 19.45
C ALA A 262 59.41 45.84 20.69
N ASP A 263 59.60 47.20 20.76
CA ASP A 263 59.12 48.10 21.90
C ASP A 263 57.64 48.58 21.82
N THR A 264 56.93 48.71 22.95
CA THR A 264 55.54 48.21 23.18
C THR A 264 54.39 49.21 23.42
N ASP A 265 54.63 50.50 23.68
CA ASP A 265 53.65 51.29 24.46
C ASP A 265 52.27 51.51 23.83
N LYS A 266 52.20 51.80 22.53
CA LYS A 266 50.94 52.12 21.81
C LYS A 266 49.98 50.92 21.74
N LEU A 267 50.50 49.70 21.92
CA LEU A 267 49.75 48.44 21.93
C LEU A 267 48.94 48.26 23.22
N LYS A 268 49.48 48.76 24.35
CA LYS A 268 48.93 48.62 25.71
C LYS A 268 47.50 49.12 25.82
N ALA A 269 47.16 50.19 25.11
CA ALA A 269 45.83 50.80 25.13
C ALA A 269 44.76 50.01 24.37
N ILE A 270 45.11 49.39 23.23
CA ILE A 270 44.12 48.86 22.26
C ILE A 270 43.52 47.53 22.75
N ILE A 271 44.33 46.74 23.46
CA ILE A 271 43.93 45.45 24.06
C ILE A 271 42.71 45.61 24.97
N VAL A 272 42.67 46.69 25.77
CA VAL A 272 41.66 46.94 26.80
C VAL A 272 40.27 47.10 26.20
N ASP A 273 40.14 47.84 25.10
CA ASP A 273 38.87 48.02 24.40
C ASP A 273 38.36 46.72 23.75
N TYR A 274 39.28 45.89 23.23
CA TYR A 274 38.91 44.85 22.25
C TYR A 274 38.41 43.55 22.89
N ARG A 275 38.76 43.29 24.16
CA ARG A 275 38.25 42.16 24.96
C ARG A 275 36.72 42.10 25.09
N ASN A 276 36.01 43.20 24.79
CA ASN A 276 34.56 43.33 24.98
C ASN A 276 33.70 42.99 23.72
N ILE A 277 34.29 42.45 22.65
CA ILE A 277 33.62 42.20 21.36
C ILE A 277 33.20 40.72 21.24
N PRO A 278 31.93 40.38 20.92
CA PRO A 278 31.43 39.00 20.85
C PRO A 278 31.66 38.28 19.51
N GLN A 279 31.50 36.94 19.49
CA GLN A 279 31.79 36.07 18.35
C GLN A 279 30.84 36.26 17.13
N GLY A 280 29.54 36.04 17.31
CA GLY A 280 28.57 35.96 16.19
C GLY A 280 28.68 34.64 15.41
N HIS A 281 28.29 34.64 14.13
CA HIS A 281 28.35 33.45 13.25
C HIS A 281 29.69 33.33 12.49
N ARG A 282 30.72 34.04 12.96
CA ARG A 282 32.07 34.04 12.38
C ARG A 282 32.87 32.83 12.83
N SER A 283 33.78 32.37 11.96
CA SER A 283 34.50 31.11 12.17
C SER A 283 35.26 31.05 13.49
N ASP A 284 35.28 29.87 14.12
CA ASP A 284 36.07 29.63 15.32
C ASP A 284 37.54 29.95 15.10
N GLN A 285 38.06 29.77 13.87
CA GLN A 285 39.43 30.18 13.55
C GLN A 285 39.60 31.70 13.49
N ALA A 286 38.68 32.47 12.90
CA ALA A 286 38.77 33.94 12.89
C ALA A 286 38.57 34.53 14.30
N TRP A 287 37.64 33.96 15.08
CA TRP A 287 37.40 34.32 16.47
C TRP A 287 38.59 33.97 17.37
N LEU A 288 39.13 32.75 17.27
CA LEU A 288 40.28 32.33 18.04
C LEU A 288 41.54 33.10 17.63
N ILE A 289 41.75 33.41 16.34
CA ILE A 289 42.83 34.31 15.90
C ILE A 289 42.63 35.73 16.45
N PHE A 290 41.39 36.24 16.53
CA PHE A 290 41.12 37.56 17.09
C PHE A 290 41.35 37.62 18.61
N GLN A 291 40.85 36.65 19.35
CA GLN A 291 41.12 36.50 20.80
C GLN A 291 42.61 36.24 21.07
N GLN A 292 43.26 35.40 20.25
CA GLN A 292 44.71 35.22 20.29
C GLN A 292 45.46 36.52 19.96
N ALA A 293 45.01 37.34 19.01
CA ALA A 293 45.65 38.62 18.71
C ALA A 293 45.53 39.62 19.87
N ILE A 294 44.40 39.63 20.59
CA ILE A 294 44.21 40.42 21.81
C ILE A 294 45.19 39.97 22.91
N GLU A 295 45.26 38.68 23.20
CA GLU A 295 46.12 38.14 24.26
C GLU A 295 47.61 38.06 23.86
N HIS A 296 47.91 37.93 22.56
CA HIS A 296 49.27 38.01 22.00
C HIS A 296 49.76 39.45 21.99
N ALA A 297 48.92 40.44 21.69
CA ALA A 297 49.25 41.84 21.89
C ALA A 297 49.57 42.14 23.36
N GLN A 298 48.78 41.61 24.31
CA GLN A 298 49.09 41.66 25.75
C GLN A 298 50.42 40.94 26.08
N GLY A 299 50.70 39.81 25.43
CA GLY A 299 51.96 39.07 25.58
C GLY A 299 53.17 39.83 25.02
N VAL A 300 53.04 40.51 23.89
CA VAL A 300 54.08 41.39 23.32
C VAL A 300 54.34 42.57 24.23
N VAL A 301 53.27 43.19 24.74
CA VAL A 301 53.30 44.24 25.75
C VAL A 301 54.05 43.82 27.02
N ASN A 302 53.81 42.61 27.52
CA ASN A 302 54.45 42.10 28.74
C ASN A 302 55.86 41.52 28.49
N GLY A 303 56.16 41.09 27.26
CA GLY A 303 57.37 40.31 26.91
C GLY A 303 58.65 41.10 26.67
N GLN A 304 58.71 42.37 27.10
CA GLN A 304 59.84 43.34 26.95
C GLN A 304 60.74 43.14 25.72
N PRO A 305 60.21 43.30 24.50
CA PRO A 305 60.87 42.79 23.31
C PRO A 305 61.94 43.75 22.70
N THR A 306 63.01 43.22 22.09
CA THR A 306 64.24 43.91 21.63
C THR A 306 64.12 44.81 20.38
N ILE A 307 64.96 45.83 20.29
CA ILE A 307 64.84 46.95 19.32
C ILE A 307 64.79 46.56 17.83
N ASP A 308 65.33 45.40 17.43
CA ASP A 308 65.53 45.01 16.02
C ASP A 308 64.25 44.64 15.26
N ARG A 309 63.13 44.49 15.97
CA ARG A 309 61.81 44.61 15.38
C ARG A 309 60.91 45.60 16.13
N GLN A 310 61.38 46.82 16.42
CA GLN A 310 60.52 47.96 16.78
C GLN A 310 59.23 47.98 15.94
N ASN A 311 59.43 47.83 14.63
CA ASN A 311 58.38 47.75 13.63
C ASN A 311 57.35 46.62 13.87
N ILE A 312 57.61 45.60 14.69
CA ILE A 312 56.61 44.59 15.05
C ILE A 312 55.75 44.99 16.24
N VAL A 313 56.05 45.98 17.07
CA VAL A 313 54.97 46.56 17.90
C VAL A 313 54.16 47.54 17.09
N ASP A 314 54.80 48.39 16.28
CA ASP A 314 54.04 49.26 15.38
C ASP A 314 53.15 48.42 14.44
N GLN A 315 53.65 47.27 13.98
CA GLN A 315 52.87 46.28 13.24
C GLN A 315 51.91 45.47 14.12
N GLU A 316 52.18 45.17 15.40
CA GLU A 316 51.22 44.48 16.30
C GLU A 316 50.07 45.42 16.73
N VAL A 317 50.33 46.73 16.79
CA VAL A 317 49.34 47.81 16.91
C VAL A 317 48.45 47.82 15.68
N GLU A 318 49.05 47.82 14.49
CA GLU A 318 48.28 47.69 13.25
C GLU A 318 47.60 46.33 13.15
N ASP A 319 48.23 45.23 13.58
CA ASP A 319 47.76 43.85 13.41
C ASP A 319 46.69 43.48 14.42
N ILE A 320 46.63 44.04 15.64
CA ILE A 320 45.45 43.90 16.50
C ILE A 320 44.27 44.73 15.95
N GLN A 321 44.51 45.94 15.44
CA GLN A 321 43.48 46.78 14.80
C GLN A 321 42.95 46.13 13.53
N LYS A 322 43.84 45.55 12.73
CA LYS A 322 43.58 44.80 11.51
C LYS A 322 43.02 43.41 11.81
N ALA A 323 43.36 42.76 12.92
CA ALA A 323 42.70 41.53 13.38
C ALA A 323 41.26 41.81 13.82
N LYS A 324 40.99 42.93 14.53
CA LYS A 324 39.62 43.40 14.77
C LYS A 324 38.91 43.71 13.46
N SER A 325 39.56 44.39 12.52
CA SER A 325 38.94 44.73 11.23
C SER A 325 38.66 43.48 10.39
N ILE A 326 39.62 42.56 10.29
CA ILE A 326 39.48 41.24 9.63
C ILE A 326 38.42 40.41 10.32
N PHE A 327 38.32 40.44 11.65
CA PHE A 327 37.30 39.70 12.39
C PHE A 327 35.91 40.31 12.23
N VAL A 328 35.73 41.60 12.54
CA VAL A 328 34.43 42.27 12.46
C VAL A 328 33.91 42.31 11.01
N ASN A 329 34.79 42.42 10.02
CA ASN A 329 34.46 42.30 8.60
C ASN A 329 34.69 40.89 8.02
N SER A 330 34.95 39.86 8.85
CA SER A 330 34.98 38.48 8.35
C SER A 330 33.56 38.06 7.99
N PRO A 331 33.37 37.39 6.84
CA PRO A 331 32.06 36.85 6.49
C PRO A 331 31.68 35.77 7.49
N ASP A 332 30.39 35.69 7.81
CA ASP A 332 29.85 34.60 8.61
C ASP A 332 30.15 33.25 7.93
N GLN A 333 30.60 32.28 8.72
CA GLN A 333 31.04 31.00 8.17
C GLN A 333 29.82 30.24 7.64
N GLN A 334 29.93 29.76 6.41
CA GLN A 334 28.96 28.84 5.82
C GLN A 334 29.18 27.42 6.37
N ALA A 335 28.12 26.62 6.47
CA ALA A 335 28.23 25.20 6.76
C ALA A 335 29.11 24.49 5.71
N ASP A 336 29.87 23.48 6.13
CA ASP A 336 30.67 22.66 5.22
C ASP A 336 29.75 21.75 4.41
N LEU A 337 29.71 22.00 3.10
CA LEU A 337 28.92 21.23 2.13
C LEU A 337 29.71 20.08 1.47
N GLN A 338 30.95 19.76 1.89
CA GLN A 338 31.80 18.77 1.21
C GLN A 338 31.17 17.38 1.12
N TRP A 339 30.60 16.87 2.23
CA TRP A 339 29.97 15.55 2.26
C TRP A 339 28.71 15.51 1.37
N LEU A 340 27.87 16.54 1.46
CA LEU A 340 26.67 16.70 0.64
C LEU A 340 27.00 16.76 -0.86
N ASN A 341 28.00 17.57 -1.25
CA ASN A 341 28.44 17.69 -2.64
C ASN A 341 29.01 16.38 -3.20
N SER A 342 29.73 15.60 -2.39
CA SER A 342 30.20 14.27 -2.76
C SER A 342 29.03 13.32 -3.04
N ASN A 343 28.00 13.32 -2.18
CA ASN A 343 26.82 12.48 -2.37
C ASN A 343 25.97 12.91 -3.58
N ILE A 344 25.83 14.22 -3.85
CA ILE A 344 25.17 14.74 -5.07
C ILE A 344 25.93 14.32 -6.33
N ARG A 345 27.27 14.46 -6.34
CA ARG A 345 28.11 14.05 -7.47
C ARG A 345 27.98 12.55 -7.75
N MET A 346 27.95 11.73 -6.70
CA MET A 346 27.80 10.28 -6.79
C MET A 346 26.40 9.87 -7.27
N ALA A 347 25.33 10.47 -6.75
CA ALA A 347 23.96 10.18 -7.19
C ALA A 347 23.76 10.45 -8.69
N LYS A 348 24.37 11.52 -9.23
CA LYS A 348 24.25 11.92 -10.64
C LYS A 348 24.94 10.99 -11.66
N THR A 349 25.75 10.01 -11.25
CA THR A 349 26.36 9.03 -12.18
C THR A 349 25.51 7.78 -12.39
N ILE A 350 24.38 7.66 -11.71
CA ILE A 350 23.49 6.49 -11.79
C ILE A 350 22.47 6.69 -12.93
N ASN A 351 22.57 5.86 -13.96
CA ASN A 351 21.68 5.92 -15.12
C ASN A 351 21.42 4.51 -15.70
N ILE A 352 20.40 3.83 -15.17
CA ILE A 352 19.98 2.49 -15.62
C ILE A 352 18.45 2.43 -15.72
N MET A 353 17.94 2.06 -16.89
CA MET A 353 16.52 1.75 -17.11
C MET A 353 16.23 0.30 -16.69
N ASN A 354 15.11 0.10 -15.95
CA ASN A 354 14.37 -1.16 -15.64
C ASN A 354 13.83 -1.19 -14.20
N LYS A 355 14.31 -0.31 -13.31
CA LYS A 355 13.77 -0.12 -11.95
C LYS A 355 12.31 0.38 -11.98
N LYS A 356 11.63 0.25 -10.84
CA LYS A 356 10.27 0.78 -10.64
C LYS A 356 10.26 2.31 -10.69
N GLN A 357 9.22 2.88 -11.33
CA GLN A 357 9.08 4.33 -11.49
C GLN A 357 9.04 5.06 -10.14
N ILE A 358 8.28 4.55 -9.17
CA ILE A 358 8.13 5.18 -7.85
C ILE A 358 9.45 5.29 -7.06
N ASP A 359 10.35 4.30 -7.19
CA ASP A 359 11.66 4.36 -6.53
C ASP A 359 12.61 5.33 -7.24
N TRP A 360 12.49 5.50 -8.57
CA TRP A 360 13.20 6.52 -9.33
C TRP A 360 12.73 7.94 -8.98
N ASP A 361 11.42 8.18 -8.90
CA ASP A 361 10.84 9.50 -8.62
C ASP A 361 11.25 9.99 -7.21
N VAL A 362 11.28 9.08 -6.23
CA VAL A 362 11.79 9.35 -4.86
C VAL A 362 13.29 9.68 -4.88
N PHE A 363 14.09 8.93 -5.66
CA PHE A 363 15.53 9.16 -5.79
C PHE A 363 15.85 10.52 -6.43
N GLN A 364 15.19 10.87 -7.53
CA GLN A 364 15.34 12.18 -8.18
C GLN A 364 14.89 13.33 -7.27
N SER A 365 13.81 13.14 -6.50
CA SER A 365 13.35 14.13 -5.52
C SER A 365 14.40 14.42 -4.44
N ALA A 366 15.14 13.40 -3.97
CA ALA A 366 16.22 13.57 -3.02
C ALA A 366 17.42 14.36 -3.60
N ILE A 367 17.77 14.12 -4.87
CA ILE A 367 18.82 14.91 -5.56
C ILE A 367 18.43 16.39 -5.62
N VAL A 368 17.19 16.69 -6.02
CA VAL A 368 16.70 18.08 -6.12
C VAL A 368 16.66 18.77 -4.76
N LYS A 369 16.28 18.07 -3.69
CA LYS A 369 16.28 18.57 -2.31
C LYS A 369 17.70 18.94 -1.86
N ALA A 370 18.65 18.02 -2.03
CA ALA A 370 20.06 18.22 -1.71
C ALA A 370 20.72 19.36 -2.51
N GLU A 371 20.40 19.51 -3.80
CA GLU A 371 20.92 20.63 -4.62
C GLU A 371 20.55 22.02 -4.07
N ASN A 372 19.42 22.16 -3.37
CA ASN A 372 18.95 23.48 -2.93
C ASN A 372 19.79 24.05 -1.78
N TYR A 373 20.41 23.19 -0.95
CA TYR A 373 21.43 23.58 0.02
C TYR A 373 22.76 23.98 -0.64
N VAL A 374 23.08 23.45 -1.82
CA VAL A 374 24.26 23.88 -2.60
C VAL A 374 24.02 25.21 -3.31
N LYS A 375 22.77 25.45 -3.77
CA LYS A 375 22.35 26.74 -4.35
C LYS A 375 22.22 27.85 -3.31
N ASN A 376 21.86 27.50 -2.07
CA ASN A 376 21.73 28.42 -0.95
C ASN A 376 22.42 27.82 0.30
N PRO A 377 23.76 27.97 0.42
CA PRO A 377 24.48 27.51 1.60
C PRO A 377 23.91 28.13 2.88
N PRO A 378 23.66 27.34 3.94
CA PRO A 378 23.30 27.88 5.24
C PRO A 378 24.55 28.26 6.05
N LEU A 379 24.36 29.05 7.11
CA LEU A 379 25.44 29.38 8.05
C LEU A 379 25.87 28.17 8.90
N ILE A 380 27.04 28.27 9.53
CA ILE A 380 27.70 27.19 10.28
C ILE A 380 26.88 26.68 11.48
N ASP A 381 25.96 27.49 12.01
CA ASP A 381 25.01 27.10 13.06
C ASP A 381 23.95 26.08 12.61
N LYS A 382 23.88 25.78 11.30
CA LYS A 382 23.01 24.78 10.69
C LYS A 382 23.76 23.56 10.12
N GLN A 383 25.01 23.30 10.55
CA GLN A 383 25.76 22.14 10.07
C GLN A 383 24.98 20.82 10.20
N ASP A 384 24.28 20.61 11.31
CA ASP A 384 23.45 19.41 11.55
C ASP A 384 22.32 19.22 10.51
N GLU A 385 21.81 20.29 9.90
CA GLU A 385 20.82 20.21 8.82
C GLU A 385 21.46 19.72 7.51
N VAL A 386 22.67 20.19 7.19
CA VAL A 386 23.45 19.77 6.01
C VAL A 386 23.91 18.32 6.12
N ASP A 387 24.45 17.95 7.28
CA ASP A 387 24.90 16.59 7.61
C ASP A 387 23.77 15.56 7.55
N LYS A 388 22.55 15.99 7.89
CA LYS A 388 21.34 15.18 7.76
C LYS A 388 20.89 15.05 6.31
N GLU A 389 20.92 16.13 5.53
CA GLU A 389 20.59 16.09 4.09
C GLU A 389 21.54 15.17 3.31
N ALA A 390 22.84 15.19 3.65
CA ALA A 390 23.84 14.33 3.02
C ALA A 390 23.55 12.84 3.24
N GLU A 391 23.09 12.47 4.44
CA GLU A 391 22.68 11.12 4.80
C GLU A 391 21.34 10.73 4.15
N GLU A 392 20.33 11.62 4.12
CA GLU A 392 19.04 11.36 3.48
C GLU A 392 19.19 11.08 1.97
N LEU A 393 20.03 11.86 1.27
CA LEU A 393 20.36 11.62 -0.14
C LEU A 393 21.06 10.27 -0.35
N TRP A 394 22.03 9.92 0.51
CA TRP A 394 22.72 8.63 0.40
C TRP A 394 21.73 7.46 0.58
N GLN A 395 20.83 7.53 1.56
CA GLN A 395 19.83 6.50 1.83
C GLN A 395 18.84 6.33 0.67
N ALA A 396 18.40 7.43 0.05
CA ALA A 396 17.58 7.38 -1.16
C ALA A 396 18.31 6.70 -2.34
N THR A 397 19.59 7.04 -2.52
CA THR A 397 20.49 6.45 -3.54
C THR A 397 20.65 4.94 -3.35
N TYR A 398 20.98 4.52 -2.14
CA TYR A 398 21.16 3.12 -1.75
C TYR A 398 19.87 2.30 -1.92
N LYS A 399 18.73 2.84 -1.47
CA LYS A 399 17.42 2.20 -1.62
C LYS A 399 17.05 1.99 -3.10
N PHE A 400 17.26 2.99 -3.95
CA PHE A 400 16.93 2.90 -5.37
C PHE A 400 17.76 1.83 -6.10
N LEU A 401 19.08 1.81 -5.88
CA LEU A 401 19.95 0.80 -6.49
C LEU A 401 19.59 -0.63 -6.05
N ASN A 402 19.19 -0.82 -4.79
CA ASN A 402 18.76 -2.11 -4.23
C ASN A 402 17.26 -2.41 -4.47
N ALA A 403 16.53 -1.60 -5.25
CA ALA A 403 15.14 -1.89 -5.62
C ALA A 403 15.07 -3.01 -6.68
N GLY A 404 13.97 -3.77 -6.70
CA GLY A 404 13.72 -4.81 -7.70
C GLY A 404 13.33 -4.24 -9.06
N ASP A 405 13.71 -4.95 -10.13
CA ASP A 405 13.36 -4.56 -11.50
C ASP A 405 11.89 -4.85 -11.85
N ARG A 406 11.38 -4.18 -12.87
CA ARG A 406 10.05 -4.43 -13.46
C ARG A 406 10.03 -5.76 -14.22
N LYS A 407 8.89 -6.46 -14.17
CA LYS A 407 8.70 -7.78 -14.80
C LYS A 407 8.18 -7.65 -16.24
N ASP A 408 8.56 -8.55 -17.14
CA ASP A 408 7.89 -8.66 -18.44
C ASP A 408 6.42 -9.09 -18.24
N ILE A 409 5.45 -8.31 -18.74
CA ILE A 409 4.02 -8.66 -18.68
C ILE A 409 3.74 -10.04 -19.34
N ARG A 410 4.51 -10.44 -20.35
CA ARG A 410 4.43 -11.74 -21.04
C ARG A 410 4.88 -12.92 -20.17
N SER A 411 5.54 -12.66 -19.03
CA SER A 411 5.84 -13.70 -18.03
C SER A 411 4.63 -14.08 -17.19
N THR A 412 3.63 -13.19 -17.08
CA THR A 412 2.40 -13.40 -16.30
C THR A 412 1.19 -13.66 -17.21
N ILE A 413 1.16 -13.04 -18.40
CA ILE A 413 0.21 -13.33 -19.46
C ILE A 413 0.87 -14.25 -20.48
N PHE A 414 0.55 -15.54 -20.46
CA PHE A 414 1.12 -16.55 -21.37
C PHE A 414 1.07 -16.10 -22.84
N TRP A 415 2.13 -16.44 -23.59
CA TRP A 415 2.28 -16.08 -25.00
C TRP A 415 1.12 -16.58 -25.87
N LYS A 416 0.56 -15.69 -26.71
CA LYS A 416 -0.60 -15.94 -27.62
C LYS A 416 -1.86 -16.43 -26.90
N THR A 417 -2.19 -15.82 -25.76
CA THR A 417 -3.39 -16.15 -24.97
C THR A 417 -4.71 -15.72 -25.62
N SER A 418 -5.77 -16.44 -25.25
CA SER A 418 -7.16 -16.06 -25.50
C SER A 418 -7.93 -16.00 -24.18
N ILE A 419 -8.80 -15.00 -23.99
CA ILE A 419 -9.72 -14.93 -22.83
C ILE A 419 -11.02 -15.74 -23.02
N GLY A 420 -11.32 -16.20 -24.23
CA GLY A 420 -12.52 -16.99 -24.53
C GLY A 420 -13.62 -16.16 -25.20
N ALA A 421 -14.88 -16.59 -25.07
CA ALA A 421 -16.05 -15.91 -25.62
C ALA A 421 -16.44 -14.70 -24.76
N LEU A 422 -16.62 -13.54 -25.38
CA LEU A 422 -17.08 -12.30 -24.73
C LEU A 422 -18.53 -11.96 -25.09
N SER A 423 -19.15 -11.10 -24.28
CA SER A 423 -20.49 -10.55 -24.54
C SER A 423 -20.50 -9.31 -25.45
N ASP A 424 -19.37 -8.63 -25.58
CA ASP A 424 -19.15 -7.56 -26.57
C ASP A 424 -17.64 -7.28 -26.71
N ASN A 425 -17.29 -6.27 -27.51
CA ASN A 425 -15.92 -5.82 -27.74
C ASN A 425 -15.43 -4.75 -26.75
N LYS A 426 -16.22 -4.37 -25.74
CA LYS A 426 -15.99 -3.15 -24.97
C LYS A 426 -14.78 -3.33 -24.02
N PRO A 427 -13.95 -2.29 -23.81
CA PRO A 427 -12.80 -2.37 -22.89
C PRO A 427 -13.18 -2.81 -21.46
N ALA A 428 -14.40 -2.50 -20.99
CA ALA A 428 -14.89 -2.95 -19.68
C ALA A 428 -15.10 -4.48 -19.61
N THR A 429 -15.64 -5.09 -20.66
CA THR A 429 -15.85 -6.55 -20.78
C THR A 429 -14.51 -7.26 -20.87
N ILE A 430 -13.60 -6.74 -21.71
CA ILE A 430 -12.22 -7.24 -21.84
C ILE A 430 -11.49 -7.12 -20.49
N LYS A 431 -11.58 -5.97 -19.80
CA LYS A 431 -11.03 -5.75 -18.45
C LYS A 431 -11.54 -6.80 -17.46
N LYS A 432 -12.85 -7.01 -17.38
CA LYS A 432 -13.46 -8.00 -16.47
C LYS A 432 -12.88 -9.40 -16.71
N CYS A 433 -12.91 -9.89 -17.95
CA CYS A 433 -12.45 -11.26 -18.25
C CYS A 433 -10.92 -11.42 -18.13
N LEU A 434 -10.13 -10.37 -18.32
CA LEU A 434 -8.70 -10.36 -17.98
C LEU A 434 -8.49 -10.49 -16.48
N GLU A 435 -9.21 -9.71 -15.68
CA GLU A 435 -9.09 -9.65 -14.22
C GLU A 435 -9.70 -10.86 -13.47
N GLU A 436 -10.55 -11.63 -14.13
CA GLU A 436 -11.05 -12.94 -13.68
C GLU A 436 -10.08 -14.08 -14.03
N LYS A 437 -9.27 -13.92 -15.09
CA LYS A 437 -8.37 -14.96 -15.62
C LYS A 437 -6.91 -14.82 -15.17
N TYR A 438 -6.47 -13.61 -14.87
CA TYR A 438 -5.11 -13.28 -14.46
C TYR A 438 -5.12 -12.49 -13.14
N THR A 439 -4.04 -12.60 -12.37
CA THR A 439 -3.86 -11.86 -11.10
C THR A 439 -3.55 -10.37 -11.27
N LEU A 440 -3.45 -9.90 -12.52
CA LEU A 440 -3.17 -8.53 -12.90
C LEU A 440 -4.43 -7.67 -12.85
N LYS A 441 -4.28 -6.37 -12.58
CA LYS A 441 -5.38 -5.39 -12.60
C LYS A 441 -5.13 -4.29 -13.64
N ALA A 442 -6.15 -3.96 -14.42
CA ALA A 442 -6.03 -2.84 -15.35
C ALA A 442 -5.89 -1.52 -14.59
N ASP A 443 -5.22 -0.54 -15.19
CA ASP A 443 -4.91 0.79 -14.63
C ASP A 443 -3.93 0.76 -13.43
N LYS A 444 -3.57 -0.43 -12.95
CA LYS A 444 -2.52 -0.67 -11.94
C LYS A 444 -1.31 -1.41 -12.53
N ASP A 445 -1.53 -2.52 -13.22
CA ASP A 445 -0.49 -3.41 -13.72
C ASP A 445 -0.36 -3.36 -15.26
N TYR A 446 -1.44 -3.00 -15.97
CA TYR A 446 -1.46 -2.79 -17.42
C TYR A 446 -2.52 -1.77 -17.86
N THR A 447 -2.37 -1.19 -19.05
CA THR A 447 -3.46 -0.48 -19.77
C THR A 447 -3.95 -1.30 -20.96
N ILE A 448 -5.20 -1.09 -21.37
CA ILE A 448 -5.84 -1.78 -22.51
C ILE A 448 -5.91 -0.80 -23.69
N GLY A 449 -5.32 -1.15 -24.82
CA GLY A 449 -5.44 -0.43 -26.09
C GLY A 449 -6.59 -0.95 -26.97
N ASP A 450 -6.80 -0.30 -28.12
CA ASP A 450 -7.92 -0.59 -29.02
C ASP A 450 -7.97 -2.04 -29.52
N VAL A 451 -9.20 -2.52 -29.73
CA VAL A 451 -9.47 -3.81 -30.36
C VAL A 451 -9.17 -3.75 -31.85
N LYS A 452 -8.32 -4.66 -32.32
CA LYS A 452 -7.94 -4.78 -33.73
C LYS A 452 -7.62 -6.24 -34.08
N ASP A 453 -7.51 -6.51 -35.39
CA ASP A 453 -7.10 -7.82 -35.87
C ASP A 453 -5.58 -8.01 -35.73
N TYR A 454 -5.17 -9.15 -35.18
CA TYR A 454 -3.80 -9.64 -35.09
C TYR A 454 -3.68 -10.98 -35.81
N ASN A 455 -3.37 -10.95 -37.11
CA ASN A 455 -3.22 -12.12 -37.98
C ASN A 455 -4.47 -13.02 -38.00
N GLY A 456 -5.62 -12.41 -38.27
CA GLY A 456 -6.95 -13.04 -38.28
C GLY A 456 -7.57 -13.25 -36.89
N ARG A 457 -6.88 -12.94 -35.79
CA ARG A 457 -7.43 -13.05 -34.42
C ARG A 457 -7.64 -11.67 -33.83
N PHE A 458 -8.89 -11.30 -33.56
CA PHE A 458 -9.20 -10.11 -32.78
C PHE A 458 -8.59 -10.21 -31.38
N GLY A 459 -8.05 -9.07 -30.92
CA GLY A 459 -7.48 -8.93 -29.59
C GLY A 459 -7.28 -7.47 -29.22
N ALA A 460 -6.87 -7.25 -27.97
CA ALA A 460 -6.48 -5.95 -27.45
C ALA A 460 -4.99 -5.95 -27.07
N GLU A 461 -4.34 -4.81 -27.28
CA GLU A 461 -2.96 -4.58 -26.84
C GLU A 461 -2.93 -4.30 -25.35
N LEU A 462 -2.10 -5.00 -24.58
CA LEU A 462 -1.87 -4.73 -23.17
C LEU A 462 -0.46 -4.17 -22.98
N THR A 463 -0.37 -2.97 -22.41
CA THR A 463 0.92 -2.30 -22.13
C THR A 463 1.20 -2.36 -20.64
N GLY A 464 2.34 -2.94 -20.23
CA GLY A 464 2.73 -3.06 -18.83
C GLY A 464 3.06 -1.70 -18.19
N ILE A 465 2.52 -1.46 -16.99
CA ILE A 465 2.78 -0.26 -16.18
C ILE A 465 3.20 -0.64 -14.76
N ASN A 466 3.73 0.34 -14.01
CA ASN A 466 4.22 0.19 -12.64
C ASN A 466 5.20 -0.99 -12.47
N ASP A 467 4.75 -2.12 -11.91
CA ASP A 467 5.56 -3.31 -11.67
C ASP A 467 5.90 -4.11 -12.94
N TYR A 468 5.22 -3.83 -14.06
CA TYR A 468 5.39 -4.55 -15.34
C TYR A 468 5.91 -3.65 -16.46
N LEU A 469 6.66 -4.22 -17.38
CA LEU A 469 7.14 -3.61 -18.63
C LEU A 469 6.69 -4.45 -19.84
N GLU A 470 7.08 -4.00 -21.04
CA GLU A 470 6.74 -4.60 -22.35
C GLU A 470 5.26 -4.53 -22.75
N LYS A 471 4.98 -4.96 -23.99
CA LYS A 471 3.64 -5.08 -24.56
C LYS A 471 3.32 -6.55 -24.87
N THR A 472 2.05 -6.90 -24.73
CA THR A 472 1.50 -8.20 -25.16
C THR A 472 0.14 -8.02 -25.83
N VAL A 473 -0.39 -9.09 -26.42
CA VAL A 473 -1.69 -9.10 -27.09
C VAL A 473 -2.51 -10.25 -26.53
N VAL A 474 -3.71 -9.94 -26.04
CA VAL A 474 -4.67 -10.97 -25.61
C VAL A 474 -5.80 -11.02 -26.62
N THR A 475 -5.98 -12.19 -27.22
CA THR A 475 -7.02 -12.46 -28.21
C THR A 475 -8.33 -12.87 -27.56
N PHE A 476 -9.44 -12.84 -28.30
CA PHE A 476 -10.72 -13.33 -27.83
C PHE A 476 -11.59 -13.88 -28.97
N VAL A 477 -12.71 -14.48 -28.58
CA VAL A 477 -13.78 -14.95 -29.45
C VAL A 477 -15.02 -14.13 -29.09
N LEU A 478 -15.91 -13.92 -30.05
CA LEU A 478 -17.26 -13.42 -29.79
C LEU A 478 -18.18 -14.60 -30.11
N ASP A 479 -18.97 -15.05 -29.15
CA ASP A 479 -20.04 -15.99 -29.48
C ASP A 479 -21.28 -15.15 -29.76
N ILE A 480 -21.88 -15.31 -30.94
CA ILE A 480 -22.93 -14.38 -31.39
C ILE A 480 -24.16 -14.48 -30.48
N ASP A 481 -24.43 -15.65 -29.90
CA ASP A 481 -25.53 -15.82 -28.95
C ASP A 481 -25.33 -14.98 -27.67
N ASN A 482 -24.11 -14.55 -27.33
CA ASN A 482 -23.89 -13.64 -26.20
C ASN A 482 -24.42 -12.22 -26.44
N ILE A 483 -24.53 -11.77 -27.71
CA ILE A 483 -25.18 -10.49 -28.07
C ILE A 483 -26.67 -10.65 -28.41
N ARG A 484 -27.23 -11.87 -28.38
CA ARG A 484 -28.62 -12.17 -28.77
C ARG A 484 -29.63 -11.23 -28.12
N ARG A 485 -29.58 -11.06 -26.79
CA ARG A 485 -30.51 -10.20 -26.05
C ARG A 485 -30.43 -8.74 -26.51
N ASP A 486 -29.24 -8.24 -26.81
CA ASP A 486 -29.07 -6.84 -27.22
C ASP A 486 -29.56 -6.62 -28.67
N ILE A 487 -29.50 -7.65 -29.52
CA ILE A 487 -30.16 -7.68 -30.84
C ILE A 487 -31.69 -7.84 -30.71
N ASP A 488 -32.17 -8.72 -29.82
CA ASP A 488 -33.60 -8.88 -29.51
C ASP A 488 -34.21 -7.57 -29.00
N ASN A 489 -33.43 -6.75 -28.28
CA ASN A 489 -33.83 -5.39 -27.94
C ASN A 489 -33.91 -4.50 -29.19
N ILE A 490 -32.86 -4.44 -30.02
CA ILE A 490 -32.81 -3.61 -31.24
C ILE A 490 -33.97 -3.93 -32.20
N ILE A 491 -34.21 -5.20 -32.53
CA ILE A 491 -35.29 -5.58 -33.46
C ILE A 491 -36.68 -5.13 -32.95
N ASN A 492 -36.82 -4.98 -31.63
CA ASN A 492 -38.04 -4.56 -30.95
C ASN A 492 -38.16 -3.04 -30.68
N GLU A 493 -37.15 -2.21 -31.01
CA GLU A 493 -37.13 -0.76 -30.73
C GLU A 493 -38.16 0.06 -31.54
N LYS A 494 -38.59 -0.42 -32.72
CA LYS A 494 -39.61 0.26 -33.54
C LYS A 494 -40.76 -0.66 -33.95
N GLN A 495 -41.97 -0.10 -33.96
CA GLN A 495 -43.21 -0.77 -34.41
C GLN A 495 -43.40 -0.72 -35.94
N THR A 496 -42.54 -0.03 -36.70
CA THR A 496 -42.55 -0.05 -38.17
C THR A 496 -41.50 -1.04 -38.70
N THR A 497 -41.74 -1.65 -39.87
CA THR A 497 -40.87 -2.70 -40.41
C THR A 497 -39.41 -2.26 -40.53
N TRP A 498 -38.48 -3.09 -40.05
CA TRP A 498 -37.06 -2.99 -40.39
C TRP A 498 -36.83 -3.37 -41.86
N THR A 499 -35.89 -2.69 -42.49
CA THR A 499 -35.14 -3.20 -43.63
C THR A 499 -33.79 -3.74 -43.16
N THR A 500 -33.18 -4.64 -43.95
CA THR A 500 -31.83 -5.19 -43.70
C THR A 500 -30.80 -4.10 -43.40
N SER A 501 -30.81 -3.00 -44.18
CA SER A 501 -29.88 -1.89 -44.05
C SER A 501 -30.08 -1.06 -42.78
N GLU A 502 -31.33 -0.80 -42.37
CA GLU A 502 -31.62 -0.12 -41.11
C GLU A 502 -31.18 -0.96 -39.90
N LEU A 503 -31.46 -2.27 -39.93
CA LEU A 503 -31.14 -3.18 -38.82
C LEU A 503 -29.62 -3.35 -38.66
N GLN A 504 -28.90 -3.48 -39.78
CA GLN A 504 -27.43 -3.46 -39.82
C GLN A 504 -26.89 -2.17 -39.16
N GLN A 505 -27.37 -0.99 -39.58
CA GLN A 505 -26.95 0.30 -39.01
C GLN A 505 -27.29 0.43 -37.52
N ALA A 506 -28.40 -0.15 -37.06
CA ALA A 506 -28.77 -0.13 -35.65
C ALA A 506 -27.84 -0.99 -34.77
N ILE A 507 -27.40 -2.16 -35.28
CA ILE A 507 -26.42 -3.03 -34.62
C ILE A 507 -25.03 -2.37 -34.57
N GLU A 508 -24.58 -1.80 -35.70
CA GLU A 508 -23.33 -1.04 -35.80
C GLU A 508 -23.31 0.15 -34.82
N LYS A 509 -24.39 0.95 -34.79
CA LYS A 509 -24.55 2.11 -33.88
C LYS A 509 -24.49 1.75 -32.39
N LYS A 510 -24.77 0.50 -32.03
CA LYS A 510 -24.72 0.00 -30.63
C LYS A 510 -23.34 -0.51 -30.22
N ASN A 511 -22.35 -0.44 -31.13
CA ASN A 511 -21.01 -1.02 -30.96
C ASN A 511 -21.04 -2.53 -30.62
N LEU A 512 -22.04 -3.25 -31.15
CA LEU A 512 -22.14 -4.72 -31.03
C LEU A 512 -21.35 -5.44 -32.11
N ASP A 513 -20.95 -4.71 -33.16
CA ASP A 513 -20.17 -5.21 -34.29
C ASP A 513 -18.71 -4.68 -34.24
N ILE A 514 -17.76 -5.48 -34.72
CA ILE A 514 -16.35 -5.09 -34.90
C ILE A 514 -16.05 -4.95 -36.39
N GLN A 515 -15.79 -3.73 -36.86
CA GLN A 515 -15.33 -3.47 -38.24
C GLN A 515 -16.28 -4.04 -39.32
N ASN A 516 -17.59 -4.05 -39.04
CA ASN A 516 -18.65 -4.58 -39.89
C ASN A 516 -18.48 -6.09 -40.17
N ALA A 517 -18.16 -6.85 -39.11
CA ALA A 517 -18.01 -8.31 -39.11
C ALA A 517 -19.35 -9.05 -38.92
N LEU A 518 -20.43 -8.38 -38.55
CA LEU A 518 -21.79 -8.93 -38.57
C LEU A 518 -22.50 -8.56 -39.88
N LYS A 519 -23.35 -9.45 -40.35
CA LYS A 519 -24.12 -9.31 -41.59
C LYS A 519 -25.56 -9.72 -41.35
N VAL A 520 -26.47 -8.75 -41.40
CA VAL A 520 -27.92 -8.99 -41.42
C VAL A 520 -28.35 -9.50 -42.81
N ILE A 521 -29.18 -10.53 -42.82
CA ILE A 521 -29.80 -11.12 -44.02
C ILE A 521 -31.30 -11.26 -43.75
N GLU A 522 -32.15 -10.80 -44.67
CA GLU A 522 -33.58 -11.10 -44.64
C GLU A 522 -33.82 -12.52 -45.18
N VAL A 523 -34.53 -13.35 -44.42
CA VAL A 523 -34.82 -14.76 -44.77
C VAL A 523 -36.24 -14.88 -45.33
N GLN A 524 -37.22 -14.31 -44.62
CA GLN A 524 -38.62 -14.31 -45.04
C GLN A 524 -39.32 -13.02 -44.56
N TYR A 525 -40.24 -12.51 -45.37
CA TYR A 525 -41.22 -11.49 -44.96
C TYR A 525 -42.63 -12.00 -45.29
N ASP A 526 -43.47 -12.17 -44.27
CA ASP A 526 -44.90 -12.36 -44.47
C ASP A 526 -45.62 -11.00 -44.38
N ALA A 527 -46.10 -10.52 -45.53
CA ALA A 527 -46.78 -9.23 -45.66
C ALA A 527 -48.24 -9.22 -45.15
N LYS A 528 -48.85 -10.38 -44.87
CA LYS A 528 -50.20 -10.48 -44.29
C LYS A 528 -50.16 -10.45 -42.76
N LEU A 529 -49.15 -11.11 -42.18
CA LEU A 529 -48.91 -11.14 -40.73
C LEU A 529 -48.02 -9.98 -40.26
N GLN A 530 -47.39 -9.25 -41.19
CA GLN A 530 -46.41 -8.19 -40.94
C GLN A 530 -45.23 -8.67 -40.08
N VAL A 531 -44.70 -9.86 -40.44
CA VAL A 531 -43.57 -10.50 -39.74
C VAL A 531 -42.37 -10.60 -40.67
N ARG A 532 -41.22 -10.10 -40.21
CA ARG A 532 -39.92 -10.25 -40.89
C ARG A 532 -38.99 -11.15 -40.08
N HIS A 533 -38.44 -12.16 -40.73
CA HIS A 533 -37.40 -13.04 -40.21
C HIS A 533 -36.05 -12.58 -40.75
N PHE A 534 -35.16 -12.17 -39.86
CA PHE A 534 -33.77 -11.87 -40.16
C PHE A 534 -32.85 -12.94 -39.58
N LYS A 535 -31.80 -13.25 -40.32
CA LYS A 535 -30.67 -14.08 -39.89
C LYS A 535 -29.43 -13.21 -39.84
N ILE A 536 -28.66 -13.35 -38.77
CA ILE A 536 -27.45 -12.56 -38.51
C ILE A 536 -26.29 -13.53 -38.34
N ILE A 537 -25.28 -13.34 -39.18
CA ILE A 537 -24.10 -14.18 -39.30
C ILE A 537 -22.82 -13.33 -39.33
N ALA A 538 -21.67 -13.99 -39.31
CA ALA A 538 -20.41 -13.35 -39.68
C ALA A 538 -20.42 -12.90 -41.16
N ASN A 539 -19.77 -11.78 -41.46
CA ASN A 539 -19.63 -11.20 -42.79
C ASN A 539 -18.52 -11.89 -43.61
N ASP A 540 -18.74 -12.11 -44.91
CA ASP A 540 -17.86 -12.89 -45.79
C ASP A 540 -16.53 -12.18 -46.16
N LYS A 541 -16.38 -10.91 -45.78
CA LYS A 541 -15.27 -10.04 -46.19
C LYS A 541 -13.89 -10.47 -45.68
N TYR A 542 -13.86 -11.28 -44.62
CA TYR A 542 -12.67 -11.91 -44.03
C TYR A 542 -13.05 -13.29 -43.47
N ASP A 543 -12.09 -14.15 -43.15
CA ASP A 543 -12.35 -15.39 -42.38
C ASP A 543 -12.60 -15.05 -40.90
N TYR A 544 -13.81 -14.56 -40.64
CA TYR A 544 -14.36 -14.24 -39.32
C TYR A 544 -15.32 -15.33 -38.83
N SER A 545 -14.88 -16.58 -38.93
CA SER A 545 -15.34 -17.77 -38.19
C SER A 545 -15.23 -17.65 -36.64
N LYS A 546 -15.42 -16.44 -36.12
CA LYS A 546 -14.91 -15.90 -34.85
C LYS A 546 -15.91 -14.97 -34.15
N TYR A 547 -16.92 -14.49 -34.90
CA TYR A 547 -18.30 -14.60 -34.40
C TYR A 547 -18.72 -16.05 -34.60
N LYS A 548 -18.80 -16.81 -33.50
CA LYS A 548 -19.25 -18.21 -33.53
C LYS A 548 -20.77 -18.26 -33.47
N GLY A 549 -21.40 -19.08 -34.31
CA GLY A 549 -22.85 -19.29 -34.35
C GLY A 549 -23.62 -18.40 -35.33
N GLU A 550 -24.94 -18.40 -35.20
CA GLU A 550 -25.87 -17.53 -35.95
C GLU A 550 -27.07 -17.16 -35.08
N ILE A 551 -27.62 -15.96 -35.25
CA ILE A 551 -28.90 -15.59 -34.63
C ILE A 551 -29.98 -15.55 -35.70
N ASN A 552 -31.12 -16.15 -35.40
CA ASN A 552 -32.37 -15.92 -36.11
C ASN A 552 -33.25 -15.05 -35.19
N VAL A 553 -33.69 -13.89 -35.70
CA VAL A 553 -34.57 -12.94 -35.00
C VAL A 553 -35.80 -12.64 -35.85
N PHE A 554 -36.92 -12.35 -35.20
CA PHE A 554 -38.18 -12.04 -35.85
C PHE A 554 -38.71 -10.69 -35.36
N GLN A 555 -39.00 -9.78 -36.29
CA GLN A 555 -39.84 -8.63 -36.00
C GLN A 555 -41.31 -9.00 -36.23
N VAL A 556 -42.15 -8.75 -35.23
CA VAL A 556 -43.61 -8.77 -35.35
C VAL A 556 -44.09 -7.32 -35.21
N VAL A 557 -44.65 -6.75 -36.27
CA VAL A 557 -45.29 -5.43 -36.22
C VAL A 557 -46.58 -5.52 -35.41
N ASP A 558 -46.85 -4.51 -34.58
CA ASP A 558 -48.01 -4.46 -33.68
C ASP A 558 -48.13 -5.70 -32.77
N ARG A 559 -46.97 -6.24 -32.31
CA ARG A 559 -46.88 -7.39 -31.39
C ARG A 559 -47.73 -7.25 -30.13
N GLU A 560 -48.04 -6.02 -29.73
CA GLU A 560 -48.84 -5.71 -28.55
C GLU A 560 -50.32 -6.06 -28.76
N ASN A 561 -50.84 -5.97 -29.99
CA ASN A 561 -52.23 -6.31 -30.33
C ASN A 561 -52.36 -7.59 -31.18
N GLN A 562 -51.26 -8.14 -31.70
CA GLN A 562 -51.19 -9.39 -32.46
C GLN A 562 -51.59 -10.60 -31.59
N ASN A 563 -52.88 -10.90 -31.52
CA ASN A 563 -53.42 -11.94 -30.63
C ASN A 563 -53.31 -13.37 -31.17
N LYS A 564 -52.85 -13.56 -32.42
CA LYS A 564 -52.64 -14.91 -32.98
C LYS A 564 -51.31 -15.49 -32.54
N THR A 565 -51.25 -16.81 -32.37
CA THR A 565 -49.96 -17.50 -32.24
C THR A 565 -49.30 -17.51 -33.61
N ILE A 566 -48.06 -17.05 -33.70
CA ILE A 566 -47.26 -17.09 -34.93
C ILE A 566 -46.06 -17.99 -34.66
N TYR A 567 -45.72 -18.87 -35.59
CA TYR A 567 -44.69 -19.89 -35.43
C TYR A 567 -43.98 -20.19 -36.75
N LEU A 568 -42.78 -20.77 -36.68
CA LEU A 568 -42.09 -21.32 -37.84
C LEU A 568 -42.59 -22.76 -38.06
N ASP A 569 -43.18 -23.05 -39.22
CA ASP A 569 -43.63 -24.40 -39.54
C ASP A 569 -42.43 -25.34 -39.77
N PRO A 570 -42.33 -26.47 -39.04
CA PRO A 570 -41.14 -27.33 -39.09
C PRO A 570 -41.01 -28.13 -40.40
N LYS A 571 -42.07 -28.25 -41.22
CA LYS A 571 -42.04 -28.97 -42.50
C LYS A 571 -41.78 -28.02 -43.66
N GLU A 572 -42.61 -26.99 -43.76
CA GLU A 572 -42.60 -26.06 -44.89
C GLU A 572 -41.55 -24.95 -44.73
N GLN A 573 -41.01 -24.77 -43.52
CA GLN A 573 -40.04 -23.72 -43.17
C GLN A 573 -40.55 -22.29 -43.44
N ILE A 574 -41.86 -22.09 -43.30
CA ILE A 574 -42.54 -20.80 -43.45
C ILE A 574 -43.07 -20.27 -42.11
N ILE A 575 -43.12 -18.95 -41.97
CA ILE A 575 -43.94 -18.28 -40.96
C ILE A 575 -45.42 -18.69 -41.17
N ALA A 576 -46.05 -19.23 -40.13
CA ALA A 576 -47.44 -19.67 -40.10
C ALA A 576 -48.15 -19.15 -38.84
N THR A 577 -49.50 -19.22 -38.81
CA THR A 577 -50.29 -18.68 -37.69
C THR A 577 -51.52 -19.53 -37.34
N THR A 578 -51.99 -19.41 -36.11
CA THR A 578 -53.18 -20.08 -35.57
C THR A 578 -53.82 -19.26 -34.45
N ASP A 579 -55.15 -19.32 -34.36
CA ASP A 579 -55.96 -18.71 -33.30
C ASP A 579 -56.00 -19.57 -32.00
N SER A 580 -54.95 -20.38 -31.76
CA SER A 580 -54.86 -21.32 -30.64
C SER A 580 -53.40 -21.76 -30.37
N SER A 581 -53.17 -22.93 -29.78
CA SER A 581 -51.82 -23.55 -29.69
C SER A 581 -51.23 -23.75 -31.09
N ALA A 582 -49.92 -23.54 -31.22
CA ALA A 582 -49.19 -24.03 -32.39
C ALA A 582 -49.26 -25.57 -32.51
N PRO A 583 -49.19 -26.15 -33.72
CA PRO A 583 -49.22 -27.60 -33.92
C PRO A 583 -48.09 -28.36 -33.20
N MET A 584 -48.35 -29.63 -32.87
CA MET A 584 -47.33 -30.52 -32.32
C MET A 584 -46.17 -30.73 -33.30
N GLY A 585 -44.93 -30.64 -32.82
CA GLY A 585 -43.71 -30.69 -33.65
C GLY A 585 -43.11 -29.32 -33.93
N VAL A 586 -43.86 -28.22 -33.74
CA VAL A 586 -43.31 -26.85 -33.77
C VAL A 586 -42.32 -26.68 -32.63
N LYS A 587 -41.17 -26.08 -32.94
CA LYS A 587 -40.07 -25.80 -31.99
C LYS A 587 -39.89 -24.31 -31.68
N GLU A 588 -40.21 -23.43 -32.63
CA GLU A 588 -39.90 -22.01 -32.60
C GLU A 588 -41.16 -21.17 -32.79
N ILE A 589 -41.57 -20.53 -31.70
CA ILE A 589 -42.72 -19.64 -31.63
C ILE A 589 -42.22 -18.21 -31.82
N ILE A 590 -42.88 -17.47 -32.71
CA ILE A 590 -42.51 -16.11 -33.13
C ILE A 590 -43.36 -15.07 -32.38
N ASN A 591 -44.64 -15.38 -32.14
CA ASN A 591 -45.55 -14.57 -31.33
C ASN A 591 -46.42 -15.48 -30.45
N ILE A 592 -46.53 -15.17 -29.16
CA ILE A 592 -47.43 -15.85 -28.24
C ILE A 592 -48.81 -15.20 -28.34
N GLY A 593 -49.76 -15.91 -28.96
CA GLY A 593 -51.14 -15.45 -29.08
C GLY A 593 -51.91 -15.55 -27.76
N TRP A 594 -53.11 -14.96 -27.74
CA TRP A 594 -54.02 -15.02 -26.60
C TRP A 594 -55.49 -15.01 -27.01
N SER A 595 -56.30 -15.73 -26.22
CA SER A 595 -57.75 -15.83 -26.40
C SER A 595 -58.48 -14.60 -25.85
N SER A 596 -59.79 -14.51 -26.09
CA SER A 596 -60.62 -13.35 -25.70
C SER A 596 -60.62 -13.06 -24.19
N ASN A 597 -60.44 -14.08 -23.35
CA ASN A 597 -60.23 -13.98 -21.91
C ASN A 597 -58.83 -13.48 -21.49
N LYS A 598 -57.97 -13.08 -22.44
CA LYS A 598 -56.57 -12.66 -22.25
C LYS A 598 -55.64 -13.74 -21.69
N GLN A 599 -55.99 -15.02 -21.84
CA GLN A 599 -55.09 -16.14 -21.55
C GLN A 599 -54.16 -16.40 -22.73
N ALA A 600 -52.86 -16.54 -22.47
CA ALA A 600 -51.89 -16.94 -23.49
C ALA A 600 -52.23 -18.34 -24.03
N HIS A 601 -52.14 -18.53 -25.34
CA HIS A 601 -52.30 -19.85 -25.94
C HIS A 601 -51.17 -20.76 -25.47
N ARG A 602 -51.50 -21.97 -25.00
CA ARG A 602 -50.51 -22.98 -24.60
C ARG A 602 -49.54 -23.30 -25.75
N MET A 603 -48.27 -23.49 -25.42
CA MET A 603 -47.23 -23.91 -26.35
C MET A 603 -47.26 -25.43 -26.57
N PRO A 604 -46.86 -25.94 -27.74
CA PRO A 604 -46.70 -27.38 -27.96
C PRO A 604 -45.57 -27.93 -27.09
N SER A 605 -45.66 -29.19 -26.65
CA SER A 605 -44.63 -29.82 -25.80
C SER A 605 -43.25 -29.98 -26.45
N THR A 606 -43.17 -29.73 -27.76
CA THR A 606 -41.93 -29.67 -28.55
C THR A 606 -41.29 -28.29 -28.61
N VAL A 607 -41.84 -27.27 -27.95
CA VAL A 607 -41.29 -25.91 -27.97
C VAL A 607 -39.89 -25.87 -27.34
N GLU A 608 -38.96 -25.25 -28.06
CA GLU A 608 -37.59 -24.99 -27.63
C GLU A 608 -37.29 -23.49 -27.62
N LYS A 609 -38.05 -22.69 -28.37
CA LYS A 609 -37.95 -21.22 -28.43
C LYS A 609 -39.31 -20.50 -28.49
N VAL A 610 -39.35 -19.31 -27.90
CA VAL A 610 -40.42 -18.31 -27.86
C VAL A 610 -39.83 -16.90 -28.06
N PRO A 611 -40.65 -15.86 -28.35
CA PRO A 611 -40.19 -14.47 -28.30
C PRO A 611 -39.62 -14.10 -26.93
N ASN A 612 -38.63 -13.20 -26.93
CA ASN A 612 -38.02 -12.61 -25.72
C ASN A 612 -38.93 -11.54 -25.06
N ASN A 613 -40.23 -11.54 -25.38
CA ASN A 613 -41.27 -10.69 -24.79
C ASN A 613 -42.64 -11.39 -24.82
N ILE A 614 -43.58 -10.84 -24.07
CA ILE A 614 -45.02 -11.19 -24.10
C ILE A 614 -45.83 -9.90 -24.28
N SER A 615 -47.04 -10.02 -24.83
CA SER A 615 -47.90 -8.86 -25.05
C SER A 615 -48.48 -8.30 -23.73
N PRO A 616 -48.53 -6.96 -23.56
CA PRO A 616 -49.20 -6.32 -22.42
C PRO A 616 -50.73 -6.47 -22.45
N ASN A 617 -51.31 -7.15 -23.46
CA ASN A 617 -52.70 -7.61 -23.44
C ASN A 617 -52.90 -8.89 -22.61
N ILE A 618 -51.87 -9.71 -22.38
CA ILE A 618 -51.99 -11.01 -21.69
C ILE A 618 -52.22 -10.81 -20.19
N ARG A 619 -53.09 -11.63 -19.59
CA ARG A 619 -53.41 -11.64 -18.14
C ARG A 619 -53.20 -13.00 -17.49
N SER A 620 -53.19 -14.10 -18.24
CA SER A 620 -52.91 -15.44 -17.72
C SER A 620 -51.83 -16.14 -18.56
N LEU A 621 -50.84 -16.72 -17.88
CA LEU A 621 -49.83 -17.63 -18.44
C LEU A 621 -50.14 -19.10 -18.08
N GLU A 622 -51.40 -19.38 -17.71
CA GLU A 622 -51.87 -20.70 -17.26
C GLU A 622 -51.57 -21.80 -18.28
N SER A 623 -50.89 -22.86 -17.81
CA SER A 623 -50.43 -24.01 -18.61
C SER A 623 -49.52 -23.66 -19.81
N LEU A 624 -48.92 -22.47 -19.90
CA LEU A 624 -48.21 -22.01 -21.11
C LEU A 624 -47.14 -22.96 -21.62
N PHE A 625 -46.27 -23.47 -20.74
CA PHE A 625 -45.22 -24.46 -21.03
C PHE A 625 -45.52 -25.84 -20.42
N GLN A 626 -46.79 -26.13 -20.09
CA GLN A 626 -47.20 -27.41 -19.51
C GLN A 626 -46.77 -28.56 -20.44
N GLY A 627 -45.91 -29.45 -19.95
CA GLY A 627 -45.36 -30.60 -20.67
C GLY A 627 -44.27 -30.27 -21.69
N ALA A 628 -43.75 -29.04 -21.74
CA ALA A 628 -42.65 -28.66 -22.63
C ALA A 628 -41.30 -29.19 -22.09
N THR A 629 -41.07 -30.50 -22.22
CA THR A 629 -39.99 -31.20 -21.52
C THR A 629 -38.59 -30.68 -21.83
N ASN A 630 -38.39 -30.07 -23.00
CA ASN A 630 -37.10 -29.60 -23.50
C ASN A 630 -36.92 -28.07 -23.35
N PHE A 631 -37.95 -27.34 -22.91
CA PHE A 631 -37.92 -25.88 -22.89
C PHE A 631 -37.04 -25.35 -21.76
N ASN A 632 -36.04 -24.53 -22.11
CA ASN A 632 -35.13 -23.89 -21.16
C ASN A 632 -34.50 -22.60 -21.75
N GLN A 633 -35.26 -21.81 -22.50
CA GLN A 633 -34.79 -20.52 -23.03
C GLN A 633 -34.76 -19.46 -21.91
N ASP A 634 -33.88 -18.47 -22.05
CA ASP A 634 -33.98 -17.22 -21.30
C ASP A 634 -35.29 -16.48 -21.65
N ILE A 635 -36.07 -16.18 -20.60
CA ILE A 635 -37.35 -15.43 -20.63
C ILE A 635 -37.36 -14.37 -19.50
N SER A 636 -36.18 -14.00 -19.00
CA SER A 636 -36.00 -13.06 -17.88
C SER A 636 -36.49 -11.64 -18.20
N ASN A 637 -36.58 -11.27 -19.49
CA ASN A 637 -36.97 -9.96 -19.98
C ASN A 637 -38.51 -9.80 -20.18
N TRP A 638 -39.30 -10.83 -19.89
CA TRP A 638 -40.76 -10.77 -20.01
C TRP A 638 -41.39 -9.82 -18.97
N ASP A 639 -42.18 -8.84 -19.44
CA ASP A 639 -43.00 -7.99 -18.57
C ASP A 639 -44.22 -8.77 -18.05
N THR A 640 -44.05 -9.39 -16.87
CA THR A 640 -45.11 -10.12 -16.19
C THR A 640 -46.01 -9.24 -15.31
N SER A 641 -45.83 -7.92 -15.27
CA SER A 641 -46.54 -7.04 -14.33
C SER A 641 -48.08 -7.08 -14.48
N TYR A 642 -48.59 -7.40 -15.68
CA TYR A 642 -50.01 -7.54 -15.95
C TYR A 642 -50.59 -8.93 -15.63
N ILE A 643 -49.78 -9.92 -15.25
CA ILE A 643 -50.20 -11.31 -15.09
C ILE A 643 -50.88 -11.55 -13.74
N THR A 644 -52.05 -12.19 -13.79
CA THR A 644 -52.88 -12.52 -12.62
C THR A 644 -52.94 -14.02 -12.32
N ASN A 645 -52.51 -14.88 -13.26
CA ASN A 645 -52.56 -16.33 -13.13
C ASN A 645 -51.33 -16.98 -13.79
N MET A 646 -50.60 -17.78 -13.02
CA MET A 646 -49.42 -18.55 -13.46
C MET A 646 -49.58 -20.06 -13.15
N SER A 647 -50.82 -20.53 -12.99
CA SER A 647 -51.10 -21.93 -12.63
C SER A 647 -50.61 -22.89 -13.71
N ASP A 648 -50.01 -24.01 -13.30
CA ASP A 648 -49.54 -25.09 -14.18
C ASP A 648 -48.50 -24.64 -15.26
N MET A 649 -47.97 -23.41 -15.18
CA MET A 649 -47.22 -22.76 -16.26
C MET A 649 -46.03 -23.58 -16.76
N PHE A 650 -45.27 -24.21 -15.85
CA PHE A 650 -44.14 -25.09 -16.15
C PHE A 650 -44.40 -26.53 -15.66
N TRP A 651 -45.65 -26.94 -15.44
CA TRP A 651 -45.95 -28.32 -15.02
C TRP A 651 -45.39 -29.31 -16.05
N ALA A 652 -44.51 -30.21 -15.60
CA ALA A 652 -43.78 -31.19 -16.41
C ALA A 652 -42.86 -30.60 -17.50
N ALA A 653 -42.47 -29.32 -17.39
CA ALA A 653 -41.37 -28.73 -18.16
C ALA A 653 -40.01 -29.21 -17.60
N LYS A 654 -39.72 -30.50 -17.77
CA LYS A 654 -38.67 -31.23 -17.02
C LYS A 654 -37.25 -30.66 -17.09
N SER A 655 -36.92 -29.92 -18.15
CA SER A 655 -35.60 -29.28 -18.33
C SER A 655 -35.58 -27.80 -17.93
N PHE A 656 -36.70 -27.22 -17.51
CA PHE A 656 -36.79 -25.78 -17.26
C PHE A 656 -36.06 -25.36 -15.98
N ASN A 657 -35.10 -24.45 -16.15
CA ASN A 657 -34.33 -23.78 -15.11
C ASN A 657 -33.86 -22.40 -15.63
N GLY A 658 -34.68 -21.70 -16.42
CA GLY A 658 -34.40 -20.36 -16.94
C GLY A 658 -34.59 -19.27 -15.88
N ASP A 659 -33.81 -18.19 -15.94
CA ASP A 659 -33.88 -17.10 -14.96
C ASP A 659 -35.22 -16.35 -15.05
N ILE A 660 -35.87 -16.20 -13.90
CA ILE A 660 -37.17 -15.55 -13.67
C ILE A 660 -37.15 -14.67 -12.41
N PHE A 661 -35.96 -14.35 -11.89
CA PHE A 661 -35.73 -13.57 -10.66
C PHE A 661 -36.32 -12.16 -10.72
N ASN A 662 -36.37 -11.56 -11.91
CA ASN A 662 -36.82 -10.17 -12.12
C ASN A 662 -38.31 -10.05 -12.51
N TRP A 663 -39.06 -11.15 -12.61
CA TRP A 663 -40.49 -11.12 -12.92
C TRP A 663 -41.31 -10.42 -11.82
N ASP A 664 -42.10 -9.42 -12.21
CA ASP A 664 -43.13 -8.87 -11.34
C ASP A 664 -44.31 -9.84 -11.23
N THR A 665 -44.55 -10.29 -10.00
CA THR A 665 -45.63 -11.22 -9.63
C THR A 665 -46.68 -10.54 -8.75
N SER A 666 -46.59 -9.22 -8.54
CA SER A 666 -47.42 -8.46 -7.61
C SER A 666 -48.92 -8.42 -7.95
N ASN A 667 -49.31 -8.88 -9.13
CA ASN A 667 -50.71 -9.04 -9.56
C ASN A 667 -51.21 -10.50 -9.60
N VAL A 668 -50.33 -11.48 -9.34
CA VAL A 668 -50.67 -12.92 -9.42
C VAL A 668 -51.52 -13.37 -8.24
N ALA A 669 -52.66 -13.99 -8.53
CA ALA A 669 -53.62 -14.51 -7.56
C ALA A 669 -53.49 -16.04 -7.30
N THR A 670 -52.86 -16.78 -8.22
CA THR A 670 -52.64 -18.23 -8.13
C THR A 670 -51.33 -18.66 -8.79
N MET A 671 -50.60 -19.54 -8.11
CA MET A 671 -49.36 -20.20 -8.58
C MET A 671 -49.47 -21.74 -8.42
N ARG A 672 -50.70 -22.27 -8.41
CA ARG A 672 -50.99 -23.71 -8.30
C ARG A 672 -50.17 -24.52 -9.31
N ALA A 673 -49.53 -25.59 -8.85
CA ALA A 673 -48.76 -26.53 -9.69
C ALA A 673 -47.70 -25.90 -10.64
N MET A 674 -47.30 -24.64 -10.43
CA MET A 674 -46.51 -23.88 -11.40
C MET A 674 -45.21 -24.58 -11.84
N PHE A 675 -44.53 -25.28 -10.93
CA PHE A 675 -43.30 -26.04 -11.17
C PHE A 675 -43.46 -27.54 -10.83
N GLN A 676 -44.70 -28.07 -10.86
CA GLN A 676 -44.94 -29.50 -10.66
C GLN A 676 -44.13 -30.31 -11.70
N ASP A 677 -43.48 -31.39 -11.30
CA ASP A 677 -42.61 -32.23 -12.15
C ASP A 677 -41.49 -31.49 -12.93
N ALA A 678 -41.20 -30.22 -12.62
CA ALA A 678 -40.08 -29.47 -13.17
C ALA A 678 -38.77 -29.90 -12.47
N ASN A 679 -38.33 -31.13 -12.73
CA ASN A 679 -37.42 -31.87 -11.85
C ASN A 679 -36.08 -31.18 -11.58
N VAL A 680 -35.57 -30.36 -12.52
CA VAL A 680 -34.30 -29.63 -12.44
C VAL A 680 -34.44 -28.17 -11.97
N PHE A 681 -35.66 -27.65 -11.77
CA PHE A 681 -35.88 -26.25 -11.44
C PHE A 681 -35.32 -25.88 -10.06
N ASN A 682 -34.46 -24.87 -10.01
CA ASN A 682 -33.83 -24.34 -8.80
C ASN A 682 -33.39 -22.87 -8.95
N GLN A 683 -34.14 -22.02 -9.67
CA GLN A 683 -33.80 -20.60 -9.82
C GLN A 683 -34.29 -19.73 -8.66
N ASP A 684 -33.59 -18.62 -8.42
CA ASP A 684 -33.93 -17.67 -7.36
C ASP A 684 -35.24 -16.92 -7.70
N ILE A 685 -36.19 -17.02 -6.79
CA ILE A 685 -37.52 -16.42 -6.86
C ILE A 685 -37.81 -15.52 -5.64
N SER A 686 -36.79 -15.25 -4.80
CA SER A 686 -36.92 -14.53 -3.53
C SER A 686 -37.43 -13.08 -3.66
N LYS A 687 -37.30 -12.47 -4.83
CA LYS A 687 -37.87 -11.15 -5.16
C LYS A 687 -39.39 -11.13 -5.31
N TRP A 688 -40.01 -12.24 -5.71
CA TRP A 688 -41.41 -12.28 -6.13
C TRP A 688 -42.37 -11.76 -5.05
N ASN A 689 -43.40 -11.02 -5.47
CA ASN A 689 -44.40 -10.45 -4.56
C ASN A 689 -45.67 -11.33 -4.56
N THR A 690 -45.68 -12.36 -3.73
CA THR A 690 -46.79 -13.30 -3.62
C THR A 690 -47.98 -12.80 -2.79
N SER A 691 -48.01 -11.52 -2.39
CA SER A 691 -49.00 -11.01 -1.42
C SER A 691 -50.47 -11.09 -1.86
N LYS A 692 -50.75 -11.25 -3.15
CA LYS A 692 -52.11 -11.50 -3.69
C LYS A 692 -52.39 -12.98 -3.95
N VAL A 693 -51.40 -13.87 -3.82
CA VAL A 693 -51.54 -15.30 -4.10
C VAL A 693 -52.38 -15.96 -3.00
N THR A 694 -53.45 -16.64 -3.41
CA THR A 694 -54.37 -17.36 -2.51
C THR A 694 -54.19 -18.87 -2.55
N ASN A 695 -53.56 -19.39 -3.62
CA ASN A 695 -53.37 -20.80 -3.88
C ASN A 695 -51.93 -21.08 -4.36
N MET A 696 -51.21 -21.92 -3.59
CA MET A 696 -49.90 -22.48 -3.90
C MET A 696 -49.89 -24.01 -3.84
N SER A 697 -51.07 -24.65 -3.90
CA SER A 697 -51.20 -26.11 -3.92
C SER A 697 -50.33 -26.72 -5.02
N ILE A 698 -49.61 -27.80 -4.69
CA ILE A 698 -48.82 -28.60 -5.64
C ILE A 698 -47.62 -27.83 -6.29
N MET A 699 -47.36 -26.55 -5.95
CA MET A 699 -46.48 -25.65 -6.70
C MET A 699 -45.07 -26.19 -7.03
N PHE A 700 -44.41 -26.89 -6.11
CA PHE A 700 -43.08 -27.51 -6.31
C PHE A 700 -43.11 -29.04 -6.17
N GLU A 701 -44.26 -29.68 -6.41
CA GLU A 701 -44.36 -31.14 -6.33
C GLU A 701 -43.41 -31.81 -7.34
N ASN A 702 -42.56 -32.73 -6.88
CA ASN A 702 -41.51 -33.40 -7.66
C ASN A 702 -40.47 -32.46 -8.31
N ALA A 703 -40.38 -31.20 -7.91
CA ALA A 703 -39.28 -30.29 -8.26
C ALA A 703 -38.00 -30.67 -7.49
N SER A 704 -37.43 -31.83 -7.83
CA SER A 704 -36.42 -32.54 -7.02
C SER A 704 -35.12 -31.77 -6.76
N ALA A 705 -34.76 -30.82 -7.63
CA ALA A 705 -33.60 -29.95 -7.46
C ALA A 705 -33.86 -28.72 -6.59
N PHE A 706 -35.13 -28.32 -6.39
CA PHE A 706 -35.49 -27.05 -5.77
C PHE A 706 -35.03 -26.97 -4.31
N ASN A 707 -34.25 -25.95 -3.98
CA ASN A 707 -33.67 -25.71 -2.66
C ASN A 707 -33.38 -24.21 -2.40
N GLN A 708 -34.14 -23.31 -3.02
CA GLN A 708 -33.93 -21.87 -2.85
C GLN A 708 -34.54 -21.31 -1.56
N LYS A 709 -33.99 -20.21 -1.07
CA LYS A 709 -34.47 -19.50 0.11
C LYS A 709 -35.64 -18.58 -0.26
N ILE A 710 -36.81 -18.85 0.27
CA ILE A 710 -38.07 -18.12 -0.02
C ILE A 710 -38.51 -17.34 1.21
N LYS A 711 -37.62 -16.42 1.62
CA LYS A 711 -37.61 -15.73 2.93
C LYS A 711 -38.32 -14.37 2.87
N THR A 712 -39.14 -14.10 3.88
CA THR A 712 -40.13 -13.01 3.93
C THR A 712 -39.64 -11.70 4.57
N ASN A 713 -38.35 -11.36 4.44
CA ASN A 713 -37.80 -10.13 5.04
C ASN A 713 -38.06 -8.88 4.16
N GLY A 714 -39.34 -8.58 3.91
CA GLY A 714 -39.84 -7.47 3.12
C GLY A 714 -41.29 -7.73 2.66
N ASN A 715 -41.73 -7.04 1.60
CA ASN A 715 -43.02 -7.33 0.96
C ASN A 715 -42.96 -8.54 0.00
N SER A 716 -41.77 -9.05 -0.30
CA SER A 716 -41.55 -10.23 -1.14
C SER A 716 -41.80 -11.53 -0.39
N TRP A 717 -42.26 -12.54 -1.14
CA TRP A 717 -42.71 -13.87 -0.70
C TRP A 717 -43.74 -13.90 0.45
N ASN A 718 -44.54 -12.85 0.62
CA ASN A 718 -45.61 -12.85 1.62
C ASN A 718 -46.69 -13.91 1.29
N VAL A 719 -46.91 -14.86 2.21
CA VAL A 719 -47.92 -15.93 2.10
C VAL A 719 -49.17 -15.72 2.96
N SER A 720 -49.33 -14.56 3.61
CA SER A 720 -50.42 -14.29 4.58
C SER A 720 -51.85 -14.40 4.02
N ASN A 721 -52.00 -14.44 2.69
CA ASN A 721 -53.30 -14.62 2.00
C ASN A 721 -53.47 -16.03 1.40
N VAL A 722 -52.48 -16.92 1.54
CA VAL A 722 -52.54 -18.29 1.02
C VAL A 722 -53.44 -19.14 1.90
N THR A 723 -54.49 -19.72 1.31
CA THR A 723 -55.45 -20.60 2.01
C THR A 723 -55.19 -22.09 1.74
N THR A 724 -54.54 -22.39 0.61
CA THR A 724 -54.27 -23.74 0.08
C THR A 724 -52.81 -23.89 -0.34
N MET A 725 -52.14 -24.87 0.25
CA MET A 725 -50.74 -25.23 -0.02
C MET A 725 -50.50 -26.74 0.13
N GLU A 726 -51.55 -27.57 0.03
CA GLU A 726 -51.41 -29.03 0.05
C GLU A 726 -50.44 -29.50 -1.04
N ARG A 727 -49.62 -30.51 -0.69
CA ARG A 727 -48.57 -31.10 -1.54
C ARG A 727 -47.50 -30.12 -2.06
N MET A 728 -47.42 -28.87 -1.59
CA MET A 728 -46.56 -27.83 -2.18
C MET A 728 -45.08 -28.24 -2.33
N PHE A 729 -44.52 -29.01 -1.40
CA PHE A 729 -43.15 -29.56 -1.48
C PHE A 729 -43.11 -31.11 -1.51
N THR A 730 -44.20 -31.77 -1.90
CA THR A 730 -44.21 -33.24 -2.12
C THR A 730 -43.08 -33.62 -3.08
N GLY A 731 -42.22 -34.56 -2.73
CA GLY A 731 -41.17 -35.06 -3.63
C GLY A 731 -40.07 -34.04 -3.98
N ALA A 732 -40.08 -32.84 -3.38
CA ALA A 732 -39.00 -31.86 -3.49
C ALA A 732 -37.79 -32.32 -2.64
N THR A 733 -37.15 -33.42 -3.06
CA THR A 733 -36.19 -34.18 -2.25
C THR A 733 -34.96 -33.38 -1.80
N SER A 734 -34.59 -32.32 -2.53
CA SER A 734 -33.50 -31.42 -2.15
C SER A 734 -33.91 -30.25 -1.25
N PHE A 735 -35.21 -29.99 -1.08
CA PHE A 735 -35.68 -28.75 -0.47
C PHE A 735 -35.37 -28.67 1.03
N ASN A 736 -34.65 -27.61 1.41
CA ASN A 736 -34.37 -27.21 2.78
C ASN A 736 -34.23 -25.67 2.88
N GLY A 737 -35.04 -24.93 2.10
CA GLY A 737 -35.04 -23.46 2.05
C GLY A 737 -35.76 -22.83 3.25
N ASP A 738 -35.23 -21.73 3.79
CA ASP A 738 -35.76 -21.04 4.96
C ASP A 738 -37.18 -20.47 4.72
N ILE A 739 -38.14 -20.99 5.51
CA ILE A 739 -39.57 -20.63 5.53
C ILE A 739 -40.07 -20.31 6.96
N SER A 740 -39.14 -19.98 7.86
CA SER A 740 -39.40 -19.79 9.30
C SER A 740 -40.33 -18.64 9.66
N ASN A 741 -40.46 -17.67 8.75
CA ASN A 741 -41.23 -16.43 8.93
C ASN A 741 -42.47 -16.38 8.00
N TRP A 742 -43.03 -17.53 7.62
CA TRP A 742 -44.28 -17.61 6.86
C TRP A 742 -45.51 -17.46 7.77
N ASP A 743 -46.36 -16.46 7.50
CA ASP A 743 -47.69 -16.37 8.12
C ASP A 743 -48.64 -17.39 7.47
N THR A 744 -48.85 -18.50 8.17
CA THR A 744 -49.75 -19.59 7.78
C THR A 744 -51.17 -19.45 8.36
N SER A 745 -51.52 -18.31 8.96
CA SER A 745 -52.78 -18.11 9.71
C SER A 745 -54.08 -18.26 8.90
N GLN A 746 -54.01 -18.28 7.57
CA GLN A 746 -55.16 -18.51 6.68
C GLN A 746 -55.23 -19.94 6.11
N VAL A 747 -54.21 -20.77 6.33
CA VAL A 747 -54.12 -22.11 5.75
C VAL A 747 -55.03 -23.09 6.47
N THR A 748 -55.81 -23.87 5.69
CA THR A 748 -56.78 -24.82 6.23
C THR A 748 -56.33 -26.29 6.17
N THR A 749 -55.34 -26.60 5.33
CA THR A 749 -54.79 -27.96 5.14
C THR A 749 -53.29 -27.92 4.89
N PHE A 750 -52.56 -28.88 5.48
CA PHE A 750 -51.16 -29.16 5.19
C PHE A 750 -50.97 -30.56 4.57
N GLU A 751 -52.01 -31.17 3.99
CA GLU A 751 -51.91 -32.54 3.46
C GLU A 751 -50.68 -32.72 2.55
N LYS A 752 -49.84 -33.70 2.91
CA LYS A 752 -48.61 -34.07 2.19
C LYS A 752 -47.61 -32.93 1.98
N LEU A 753 -47.69 -31.83 2.73
CA LEU A 753 -46.91 -30.60 2.48
C LEU A 753 -45.40 -30.84 2.24
N PHE A 754 -44.77 -31.69 3.07
CA PHE A 754 -43.36 -32.10 2.94
C PHE A 754 -43.21 -33.60 2.66
N TRP A 755 -44.22 -34.25 2.06
CA TRP A 755 -44.19 -35.69 1.77
C TRP A 755 -42.99 -36.03 0.88
N LYS A 756 -42.06 -36.87 1.35
CA LYS A 756 -40.79 -37.20 0.67
C LYS A 756 -39.84 -36.01 0.42
N ALA A 757 -40.02 -34.87 1.09
CA ALA A 757 -39.04 -33.77 1.10
C ALA A 757 -37.84 -34.15 1.99
N ARG A 758 -37.05 -35.15 1.58
CA ARG A 758 -36.12 -35.90 2.43
C ARG A 758 -35.10 -35.04 3.19
N LYS A 759 -34.63 -33.94 2.61
CA LYS A 759 -33.67 -33.01 3.24
C LYS A 759 -34.31 -31.92 4.11
N PHE A 760 -35.63 -31.80 4.14
CA PHE A 760 -36.30 -30.68 4.81
C PHE A 760 -36.13 -30.76 6.34
N ASN A 761 -35.53 -29.72 6.92
CA ASN A 761 -35.28 -29.60 8.35
C ASN A 761 -35.19 -28.13 8.80
N GLN A 762 -36.01 -27.23 8.23
CA GLN A 762 -36.06 -25.82 8.62
C GLN A 762 -37.00 -25.55 9.79
N ASP A 763 -36.64 -24.59 10.63
CA ASP A 763 -37.46 -24.18 11.78
C ASP A 763 -38.80 -23.60 11.31
N ILE A 764 -39.88 -24.32 11.63
CA ILE A 764 -41.28 -23.94 11.39
C ILE A 764 -42.06 -23.83 12.70
N SER A 765 -41.36 -23.61 13.82
CA SER A 765 -41.95 -23.47 15.15
C SER A 765 -43.00 -22.35 15.24
N LYS A 766 -42.80 -21.26 14.50
CA LYS A 766 -43.65 -20.04 14.51
C LYS A 766 -44.92 -20.12 13.63
N TRP A 767 -45.16 -21.25 12.97
CA TRP A 767 -46.28 -21.38 12.03
C TRP A 767 -47.63 -21.48 12.75
N ASN A 768 -48.55 -20.55 12.44
CA ASN A 768 -49.88 -20.49 13.03
C ASN A 768 -50.81 -21.54 12.41
N THR A 769 -50.83 -22.74 12.99
CA THR A 769 -51.65 -23.86 12.51
C THR A 769 -53.09 -23.87 13.02
N SER A 770 -53.57 -22.79 13.66
CA SER A 770 -54.87 -22.76 14.37
C SER A 770 -56.11 -23.00 13.48
N LYS A 771 -56.02 -22.75 12.16
CA LYS A 771 -57.08 -23.05 11.18
C LYS A 771 -56.93 -24.41 10.49
N VAL A 772 -55.81 -25.12 10.69
CA VAL A 772 -55.53 -26.36 9.98
C VAL A 772 -56.39 -27.50 10.54
N THR A 773 -57.12 -28.19 9.64
CA THR A 773 -57.96 -29.35 9.98
C THR A 773 -57.35 -30.68 9.52
N ASN A 774 -56.49 -30.66 8.50
CA ASN A 774 -55.85 -31.84 7.91
C ASN A 774 -54.32 -31.73 7.97
N MET A 775 -53.67 -32.68 8.67
CA MET A 775 -52.22 -32.85 8.78
C MET A 775 -51.76 -34.26 8.34
N ARG A 776 -52.51 -34.87 7.44
CA ARG A 776 -52.20 -36.17 6.84
C ARG A 776 -50.89 -36.14 6.04
N ASN A 777 -50.03 -37.15 6.24
CA ASN A 777 -48.74 -37.34 5.54
C ASN A 777 -47.77 -36.11 5.56
N VAL A 778 -47.92 -35.13 6.48
CA VAL A 778 -47.17 -33.84 6.41
C VAL A 778 -45.66 -34.04 6.34
N PHE A 779 -45.09 -34.89 7.19
CA PHE A 779 -43.66 -35.21 7.28
C PHE A 779 -43.35 -36.68 6.92
N ASP A 780 -44.28 -37.36 6.22
CA ASP A 780 -44.04 -38.71 5.70
C ASP A 780 -42.80 -38.69 4.79
N GLN A 781 -41.79 -39.52 5.09
CA GLN A 781 -40.50 -39.55 4.40
C GLN A 781 -39.75 -38.21 4.34
N ALA A 782 -40.05 -37.26 5.23
CA ALA A 782 -39.19 -36.10 5.52
C ALA A 782 -38.03 -36.56 6.42
N GLU A 783 -37.15 -37.40 5.87
CA GLU A 783 -36.18 -38.21 6.63
C GLU A 783 -35.29 -37.40 7.58
N ALA A 784 -34.91 -36.17 7.21
CA ALA A 784 -34.08 -35.26 7.99
C ALA A 784 -34.84 -34.39 9.02
N PHE A 785 -36.18 -34.36 9.00
CA PHE A 785 -36.95 -33.41 9.80
C PHE A 785 -36.89 -33.73 11.30
N ASN A 786 -36.42 -32.78 12.10
CA ASN A 786 -36.31 -32.89 13.56
C ASN A 786 -36.43 -31.53 14.27
N GLN A 787 -37.26 -30.61 13.77
CA GLN A 787 -37.41 -29.27 14.34
C GLN A 787 -38.51 -29.21 15.41
N ASN A 788 -38.29 -28.35 16.42
CA ASN A 788 -39.15 -28.24 17.59
C ASN A 788 -40.50 -27.59 17.27
N ILE A 789 -41.56 -28.40 17.27
CA ILE A 789 -42.96 -28.01 17.04
C ILE A 789 -43.83 -28.17 18.31
N LYS A 790 -43.21 -28.02 19.50
CA LYS A 790 -43.87 -28.12 20.81
C LYS A 790 -44.74 -26.91 21.13
N THR A 791 -45.92 -27.15 21.68
CA THR A 791 -46.95 -26.16 22.02
C THR A 791 -46.81 -25.59 23.43
N ASN A 792 -45.97 -24.55 23.58
CA ASN A 792 -45.71 -23.88 24.86
C ASN A 792 -46.05 -22.36 24.86
N GLY A 793 -46.67 -21.84 23.79
CA GLY A 793 -47.04 -20.44 23.63
C GLY A 793 -47.57 -20.18 22.22
N ASP A 794 -46.68 -19.78 21.32
CA ASP A 794 -47.01 -19.14 20.03
C ASP A 794 -46.69 -20.03 18.81
N SER A 795 -46.87 -21.34 18.92
CA SER A 795 -46.49 -22.33 17.91
C SER A 795 -47.70 -23.09 17.31
N TRP A 796 -47.68 -24.43 17.33
CA TRP A 796 -48.55 -25.29 16.54
C TRP A 796 -49.89 -25.60 17.23
N ASN A 797 -50.90 -24.75 17.10
CA ASN A 797 -52.23 -25.02 17.64
C ASN A 797 -53.03 -26.11 16.87
N VAL A 798 -52.69 -27.38 17.10
CA VAL A 798 -53.35 -28.55 16.48
C VAL A 798 -54.77 -28.86 16.98
N SER A 799 -55.41 -28.01 17.80
CA SER A 799 -56.71 -28.34 18.44
C SER A 799 -57.91 -28.40 17.48
N ASN A 800 -57.73 -28.09 16.20
CA ASN A 800 -58.73 -28.19 15.14
C ASN A 800 -58.46 -29.34 14.15
N VAL A 801 -57.37 -30.07 14.31
CA VAL A 801 -56.97 -31.16 13.40
C VAL A 801 -57.83 -32.41 13.64
N THR A 802 -58.27 -33.05 12.55
CA THR A 802 -59.06 -34.29 12.55
C THR A 802 -58.32 -35.49 11.94
N ASP A 803 -57.44 -35.27 10.95
CA ASP A 803 -56.58 -36.31 10.35
C ASP A 803 -55.08 -35.99 10.56
N MET A 804 -54.36 -36.93 11.16
CA MET A 804 -52.90 -36.99 11.31
C MET A 804 -52.33 -38.34 10.80
N SER A 805 -53.07 -39.06 9.96
CA SER A 805 -52.64 -40.36 9.42
C SER A 805 -51.26 -40.25 8.75
N THR A 806 -50.39 -41.21 9.05
CA THR A 806 -49.00 -41.29 8.56
C THR A 806 -48.17 -40.00 8.69
N MET A 807 -48.52 -39.07 9.59
CA MET A 807 -47.92 -37.73 9.66
C MET A 807 -46.39 -37.71 9.78
N PHE A 808 -45.80 -38.66 10.51
CA PHE A 808 -44.35 -38.85 10.69
C PHE A 808 -43.87 -40.22 10.17
N TRP A 809 -44.60 -40.84 9.24
CA TRP A 809 -44.23 -42.15 8.69
C TRP A 809 -42.85 -42.09 8.02
N GLY A 810 -41.89 -42.90 8.44
CA GLY A 810 -40.53 -42.81 7.90
C GLY A 810 -39.76 -41.52 8.23
N ALA A 811 -40.21 -40.69 9.17
CA ALA A 811 -39.49 -39.49 9.63
C ALA A 811 -38.30 -39.86 10.54
N LYS A 812 -37.23 -40.37 9.92
CA LYS A 812 -36.09 -41.04 10.57
C LYS A 812 -35.36 -40.19 11.61
N ALA A 813 -35.30 -38.87 11.45
CA ALA A 813 -34.64 -37.98 12.41
C ALA A 813 -35.53 -37.55 13.58
N PHE A 814 -36.86 -37.50 13.43
CA PHE A 814 -37.76 -36.79 14.34
C PHE A 814 -37.80 -37.39 15.77
N ASN A 815 -37.37 -36.62 16.76
CA ASN A 815 -37.29 -37.04 18.17
C ASN A 815 -37.74 -35.93 19.16
N GLN A 816 -38.69 -35.10 18.74
CA GLN A 816 -39.16 -33.96 19.54
C GLN A 816 -40.25 -34.36 20.55
N ASP A 817 -40.37 -33.60 21.63
CA ASP A 817 -41.46 -33.76 22.59
C ASP A 817 -42.70 -32.96 22.17
N ILE A 818 -43.72 -33.68 21.68
CA ILE A 818 -45.02 -33.15 21.30
C ILE A 818 -46.16 -33.77 22.16
N SER A 819 -45.83 -34.30 23.33
CA SER A 819 -46.78 -34.92 24.26
C SER A 819 -47.92 -34.00 24.71
N ASN A 820 -47.67 -32.68 24.73
CA ASN A 820 -48.63 -31.63 25.10
C ASN A 820 -49.65 -31.28 24.00
N TRP A 821 -49.57 -31.86 22.79
CA TRP A 821 -50.48 -31.54 21.68
C TRP A 821 -51.95 -31.87 22.00
N LYS A 822 -52.84 -30.91 21.76
CA LYS A 822 -54.29 -31.01 22.03
C LYS A 822 -55.04 -31.82 20.96
N VAL A 823 -54.66 -33.08 20.75
CA VAL A 823 -55.20 -33.99 19.70
C VAL A 823 -56.65 -34.47 19.92
N GLY A 824 -57.45 -33.77 20.74
CA GLY A 824 -58.78 -34.21 21.18
C GLY A 824 -59.88 -34.25 20.10
N LYS A 825 -59.59 -33.79 18.87
CA LYS A 825 -60.46 -33.90 17.69
C LYS A 825 -59.93 -34.88 16.63
N VAL A 826 -58.74 -35.45 16.81
CA VAL A 826 -58.10 -36.33 15.82
C VAL A 826 -58.80 -37.69 15.85
N THR A 827 -59.48 -38.03 14.76
CA THR A 827 -60.20 -39.31 14.58
C THR A 827 -59.46 -40.26 13.63
N ALA A 828 -58.55 -39.74 12.80
CA ALA A 828 -57.69 -40.54 11.92
C ALA A 828 -56.21 -40.31 12.28
N TYR A 829 -55.55 -41.35 12.80
CA TYR A 829 -54.14 -41.31 13.24
C TYR A 829 -53.40 -42.63 12.94
N LYS A 830 -53.87 -43.42 11.97
CA LYS A 830 -53.26 -44.70 11.59
C LYS A 830 -51.81 -44.47 11.13
N GLU A 831 -50.90 -45.33 11.59
CA GLU A 831 -49.47 -45.33 11.22
C GLU A 831 -48.75 -43.99 11.48
N PHE A 832 -49.26 -43.16 12.41
CA PHE A 832 -48.82 -41.78 12.70
C PHE A 832 -47.30 -41.59 12.79
N ALA A 833 -46.56 -42.58 13.31
CA ALA A 833 -45.11 -42.53 13.53
C ALA A 833 -44.39 -43.84 13.13
N ASP A 834 -44.98 -44.63 12.24
CA ASP A 834 -44.43 -45.94 11.89
C ASP A 834 -43.19 -45.76 11.01
N GLY A 835 -42.08 -46.42 11.37
CA GLY A 835 -40.77 -46.19 10.72
C GLY A 835 -40.13 -44.82 11.00
N ALA A 836 -40.68 -44.01 11.91
CA ALA A 836 -40.01 -42.81 12.44
C ALA A 836 -38.77 -43.17 13.27
N ASN A 837 -38.06 -42.17 13.82
CA ASN A 837 -36.86 -42.36 14.64
C ASN A 837 -37.09 -43.44 15.74
N PRO A 838 -36.31 -44.54 15.78
CA PRO A 838 -36.49 -45.61 16.75
C PRO A 838 -36.21 -45.18 18.20
N ASN A 839 -35.46 -44.09 18.39
CA ASN A 839 -35.20 -43.51 19.71
C ASN A 839 -36.31 -42.55 20.18
N TRP A 840 -37.38 -42.36 19.40
CA TRP A 840 -38.47 -41.45 19.76
C TRP A 840 -39.37 -42.03 20.86
N LYS A 841 -38.99 -41.64 22.09
CA LYS A 841 -39.64 -41.89 23.39
C LYS A 841 -41.17 -41.92 23.33
N LYS A 842 -41.78 -42.91 24.00
CA LYS A 842 -43.24 -43.08 24.04
C LYS A 842 -43.92 -41.93 24.80
N GLU A 843 -43.25 -41.43 25.83
CA GLU A 843 -43.65 -40.29 26.65
C GLU A 843 -43.59 -38.94 25.93
N HIS A 844 -42.87 -38.84 24.80
CA HIS A 844 -42.77 -37.64 23.95
C HIS A 844 -43.86 -37.58 22.85
N LYS A 845 -44.70 -38.61 22.73
CA LYS A 845 -45.73 -38.75 21.68
C LYS A 845 -47.11 -38.28 22.18
N PRO A 846 -47.98 -37.74 21.30
CA PRO A 846 -49.32 -37.32 21.69
C PRO A 846 -50.20 -38.51 22.09
N LYS A 847 -51.16 -38.26 22.97
CA LYS A 847 -52.13 -39.26 23.43
C LYS A 847 -53.44 -39.12 22.67
N PHE A 848 -53.56 -39.84 21.55
CA PHE A 848 -54.82 -40.02 20.84
C PHE A 848 -55.84 -40.77 21.71
N LYS A 849 -57.12 -40.70 21.31
CA LYS A 849 -58.25 -41.35 21.98
C LYS A 849 -58.83 -42.48 21.13
#